data_AF-A0A812JJD4-F1
#
_entry.id   AF-A0A812JJD4-F1
#
_cell.length_a   1.000
_cell.length_b   1.000
_cell.length_c   1.000
_cell.angle_alpha   90.00
_cell.angle_beta   90.00
_cell.angle_gamma   90.00
#
_symmetry.space_group_name_H-M   'P 1'
#
loop_
_entity.id
_entity.type
_entity.pdbx_description
1 polymer ?
#
loop_
_entity_poly.entity_id
_entity_poly.type
_entity_poly.pdbx_seq_one_letter_code
_entity_poly.pdbx_strand_id
1 'polypeptide(L)'
;MALSADLVADISFKLQQVQEGDRLVKTVHAAISQLESQGHVYTMQLQPTMVGISSQNRDGSGINPVDVHDLLGDIVQAGWLDARVQAIAHEPTGQEDIDWNVRLFQSMHDRCGPLEPTMIKALSLAGSHTNSVLRCFHYEVMHEGDETVCHDGRLSMELLRKHDPDFARAVREGVVWKILSKHVAAQLPQLLGLVQRMGNATLHRGEHELQLMRRLHQTWVQMSSQGSVDFLALKSKVTTGKSVHGKSMPHLYSFVLKTAGGTDPFLLNETETFVRLHSPSTRSLGPGFWEKVSADVKGSNQFPRFRHAMVKLAYCKEAVGSAECKKMLHKDSTASVKEADTIMSTWRKLVTALPDGAELLMKPEVQTCLSYGDMSLAAFTLNVMLPGEDLKKYKTSQSLAHDLVLILEGILKTDLNGPWAAHKVADSGEASGSKQVGAPMAIMRELSSDGSADQETGQVTAIELGRVKLKQPSGSVVRVSIDSFLAGHWQVYTPKPEPQTVDDLSVYSPLNFPEYERQMLLACLYMDMHELMQKHDTNPMLQKLRVTLKPRKSVQATAFIPKNKLIMVPMGLTIKHGQKKPEDAIFDIITPMSDYFFWIVSFIQIPKAEGDAGFINPAFLVQPLPVSDTWNCEVSHVKSNRDKKVQLPILKNTLDLQQDDVLYMPKAEKTVHVEALQVDTPPRKRICSKKPGEDEEMTAPTVVTKQIVTYGSGLTWIPEQKTAEGVTWFKVSKWDRGLFRFVYGKGLDLRKNTDNQNLSLNTPFFENMLARRQEAFNEAISERLKDEENDEAPQPEKAQKKTKKTKEFKATQKHDIYAPHSIQIDLPGEAEGGNKVQCRTLFEGVGSRTMWLELKDDVVKHIQTSFKHSEAKPRKTIKPKRAKDSPQWWAFDRCGLLEVLLPNEDATWSNSSAILGWHKQKKKWRILDMLGNLLYKHESREETPPTEGWLCQDWEGTWCPAELVLQEIDAQDYEVMKKEKEPDRPKEEDDEMEEVTCEEPDKKDSACKKPAEPKEPPPKSKKASCFLEMGGGGPCHCLLARAKCHGSHRHPRLQPPRRGLPGLLDAFNPSASSSSTPPPPPSGVVQKDGSGWRVGGFYHDGDKWNPPGTQGGLHACS
;
A
#
# COMPACT_ATOMS: atom_id res chain seq x y z
N MET A 1 -38.05 -34.89 4.50
CA MET A 1 -37.92 -36.18 3.81
C MET A 1 -36.48 -36.34 3.38
N ALA A 2 -35.96 -37.57 3.30
CA ALA A 2 -34.65 -37.83 2.71
C ALA A 2 -34.65 -37.46 1.21
N LEU A 3 -33.49 -37.11 0.67
CA LEU A 3 -33.32 -36.90 -0.77
C LEU A 3 -33.44 -38.25 -1.49
N SER A 4 -34.07 -38.27 -2.67
CA SER A 4 -34.12 -39.48 -3.51
C SER A 4 -32.71 -39.87 -4.00
N ALA A 5 -32.51 -41.15 -4.29
CA ALA A 5 -31.23 -41.65 -4.80
C ALA A 5 -30.84 -40.94 -6.12
N ASP A 6 -31.81 -40.71 -7.00
CA ASP A 6 -31.61 -40.02 -8.28
C ASP A 6 -31.16 -38.56 -8.09
N LEU A 7 -31.75 -37.84 -7.13
CA LEU A 7 -31.37 -36.47 -6.80
C LEU A 7 -29.95 -36.39 -6.22
N VAL A 8 -29.61 -37.34 -5.32
CA VAL A 8 -28.25 -37.44 -4.76
C VAL A 8 -27.24 -37.76 -5.86
N ALA A 9 -27.55 -38.66 -6.79
CA ALA A 9 -26.69 -39.05 -7.89
C ALA A 9 -26.46 -37.89 -8.88
N ASP A 10 -27.53 -37.25 -9.36
CA ASP A 10 -27.48 -36.12 -10.30
C ASP A 10 -26.76 -34.90 -9.72
N ILE A 11 -27.04 -34.53 -8.46
CA ILE A 11 -26.30 -33.45 -7.80
C ILE A 11 -24.84 -33.86 -7.60
N SER A 12 -24.54 -35.09 -7.17
CA SER A 12 -23.15 -35.53 -7.01
C SER A 12 -22.37 -35.51 -8.33
N PHE A 13 -22.98 -35.91 -9.44
CA PHE A 13 -22.41 -35.81 -10.78
C PHE A 13 -22.14 -34.36 -11.20
N LYS A 14 -23.09 -33.45 -10.96
CA LYS A 14 -22.90 -32.00 -11.17
C LYS A 14 -21.75 -31.43 -10.32
N LEU A 15 -21.63 -31.85 -9.06
CA LEU A 15 -20.57 -31.38 -8.15
C LEU A 15 -19.19 -31.99 -8.46
N GLN A 16 -19.11 -33.16 -9.11
CA GLN A 16 -17.85 -33.70 -9.63
C GLN A 16 -17.26 -32.81 -10.71
N GLN A 17 -18.07 -32.30 -11.64
CA GLN A 17 -17.64 -31.38 -12.71
C GLN A 17 -17.02 -30.06 -12.17
N VAL A 18 -17.33 -29.67 -10.93
CA VAL A 18 -16.74 -28.49 -10.28
C VAL A 18 -15.27 -28.72 -9.87
N GLN A 19 -14.86 -29.97 -9.63
CA GLN A 19 -13.50 -30.30 -9.19
C GLN A 19 -12.46 -30.14 -10.31
N GLU A 20 -12.89 -30.02 -11.56
CA GLU A 20 -12.02 -29.88 -12.75
C GLU A 20 -11.72 -28.42 -13.10
N GLY A 21 -12.14 -27.47 -12.26
CA GLY A 21 -11.52 -26.14 -12.18
C GLY A 21 -12.23 -24.99 -12.89
N ASP A 22 -13.50 -25.13 -13.28
CA ASP A 22 -14.29 -24.03 -13.84
C ASP A 22 -15.76 -24.02 -13.36
N ARG A 23 -16.45 -22.88 -13.52
CA ARG A 23 -17.91 -22.71 -13.26
C ARG A 23 -18.45 -22.89 -11.82
N LEU A 24 -17.60 -23.08 -10.79
CA LEU A 24 -17.98 -23.27 -9.35
C LEU A 24 -19.28 -22.56 -8.93
N VAL A 25 -19.34 -21.23 -9.06
CA VAL A 25 -20.48 -20.41 -8.62
C VAL A 25 -21.79 -20.84 -9.33
N LYS A 26 -21.76 -21.02 -10.65
CA LYS A 26 -22.94 -21.41 -11.44
C LYS A 26 -23.46 -22.79 -11.05
N THR A 27 -22.56 -23.76 -10.87
CA THR A 27 -22.96 -25.13 -10.55
C THR A 27 -23.49 -25.27 -9.12
N VAL A 28 -22.90 -24.56 -8.16
CA VAL A 28 -23.40 -24.50 -6.78
C VAL A 28 -24.78 -23.83 -6.71
N HIS A 29 -24.97 -22.69 -7.41
CA HIS A 29 -26.30 -22.08 -7.51
C HIS A 29 -27.33 -23.01 -8.16
N ALA A 30 -26.99 -23.71 -9.24
CA ALA A 30 -27.88 -24.67 -9.88
C ALA A 30 -28.27 -25.83 -8.93
N ALA A 31 -27.32 -26.36 -8.17
CA ALA A 31 -27.59 -27.40 -7.16
C ALA A 31 -28.50 -26.88 -6.02
N ILE A 32 -28.27 -25.66 -5.51
CA ILE A 32 -29.16 -25.04 -4.50
C ILE A 32 -30.58 -24.87 -5.07
N SER A 33 -30.72 -24.28 -6.26
CA SER A 33 -32.04 -24.05 -6.89
C SER A 33 -32.81 -25.34 -7.16
N GLN A 34 -32.12 -26.44 -7.47
CA GLN A 34 -32.72 -27.76 -7.66
C GLN A 34 -33.14 -28.42 -6.34
N LEU A 35 -32.42 -28.17 -5.24
CA LEU A 35 -32.85 -28.60 -3.90
C LEU A 35 -34.02 -27.74 -3.39
N GLU A 36 -34.02 -26.45 -3.71
CA GLU A 36 -35.08 -25.50 -3.37
C GLU A 36 -36.39 -25.83 -4.08
N SER A 37 -36.36 -26.17 -5.37
CA SER A 37 -37.56 -26.60 -6.12
C SER A 37 -38.12 -27.96 -5.69
N GLN A 38 -37.35 -28.75 -4.92
CA GLN A 38 -37.81 -30.01 -4.30
C GLN A 38 -38.03 -29.90 -2.78
N GLY A 39 -38.05 -28.68 -2.22
CA GLY A 39 -38.34 -28.44 -0.81
C GLY A 39 -37.25 -28.89 0.18
N HIS A 40 -36.03 -29.15 -0.30
CA HIS A 40 -34.87 -29.49 0.51
C HIS A 40 -34.05 -28.27 0.98
N VAL A 41 -34.34 -27.09 0.44
CA VAL A 41 -33.88 -25.77 0.91
C VAL A 41 -35.10 -24.91 1.19
N TYR A 42 -35.08 -24.15 2.29
CA TYR A 42 -36.14 -23.21 2.68
C TYR A 42 -35.56 -21.88 3.20
N THR A 43 -36.40 -20.87 3.37
CA THR A 43 -36.01 -19.58 3.96
C THR A 43 -36.60 -19.40 5.37
N MET A 44 -35.83 -18.80 6.27
CA MET A 44 -36.27 -18.48 7.64
C MET A 44 -35.52 -17.28 8.19
N GLN A 45 -36.20 -16.36 8.88
CA GLN A 45 -35.54 -15.34 9.68
C GLN A 45 -35.08 -15.96 11.00
N LEU A 46 -33.79 -15.83 11.33
CA LEU A 46 -33.21 -16.38 12.55
C LEU A 46 -32.42 -15.31 13.30
N GLN A 47 -32.73 -15.17 14.60
CA GLN A 47 -31.95 -14.37 15.53
C GLN A 47 -30.49 -14.85 15.58
N PRO A 48 -29.51 -13.94 15.84
CA PRO A 48 -28.08 -14.28 15.79
C PRO A 48 -27.68 -15.43 16.73
N THR A 49 -28.40 -15.55 17.85
CA THR A 49 -28.26 -16.59 18.88
C THR A 49 -28.62 -18.00 18.38
N MET A 50 -29.57 -18.11 17.45
CA MET A 50 -30.07 -19.39 16.91
C MET A 50 -29.19 -19.95 15.78
N VAL A 51 -28.16 -19.22 15.36
CA VAL A 51 -27.25 -19.61 14.29
C VAL A 51 -25.86 -19.88 14.87
N GLY A 52 -25.46 -21.15 14.80
CA GLY A 52 -24.09 -21.59 14.97
C GLY A 52 -23.33 -21.54 13.64
N ILE A 53 -22.13 -22.08 13.61
CA ILE A 53 -21.21 -22.09 12.47
C ILE A 53 -21.08 -23.53 11.97
N SER A 54 -21.03 -23.75 10.66
CA SER A 54 -20.79 -25.09 10.11
C SER A 54 -19.35 -25.53 10.37
N SER A 55 -19.18 -26.81 10.69
CA SER A 55 -17.89 -27.50 10.77
C SER A 55 -17.12 -27.50 9.43
N GLN A 56 -17.80 -27.18 8.32
CA GLN A 56 -17.20 -26.99 6.98
C GLN A 56 -16.84 -25.53 6.67
N ASN A 57 -17.19 -24.56 7.52
CA ASN A 57 -16.97 -23.14 7.26
C ASN A 57 -15.46 -22.80 7.21
N ARG A 58 -15.05 -22.00 6.21
CA ARG A 58 -13.64 -21.69 5.87
C ARG A 58 -12.74 -22.93 5.87
N ASP A 59 -13.13 -23.96 5.13
CA ASP A 59 -12.46 -25.28 5.06
C ASP A 59 -12.24 -25.93 6.46
N GLY A 60 -13.11 -25.64 7.43
CA GLY A 60 -13.02 -26.12 8.82
C GLY A 60 -12.27 -25.19 9.78
N SER A 61 -11.91 -23.97 9.35
CA SER A 61 -11.30 -22.93 10.20
C SER A 61 -12.31 -22.19 11.08
N GLY A 62 -13.60 -22.18 10.69
CA GLY A 62 -14.67 -21.47 11.41
C GLY A 62 -14.72 -19.98 11.08
N ILE A 63 -14.59 -19.13 12.11
CA ILE A 63 -14.56 -17.65 12.00
C ILE A 63 -13.36 -17.08 12.76
N ASN A 64 -12.96 -15.87 12.41
CA ASN A 64 -11.90 -15.12 13.07
C ASN A 64 -12.50 -13.96 13.88
N PRO A 65 -12.41 -13.93 15.22
CA PRO A 65 -12.92 -12.82 16.03
C PRO A 65 -12.35 -11.45 15.68
N VAL A 66 -11.10 -11.37 15.22
CA VAL A 66 -10.51 -10.10 14.73
C VAL A 66 -11.25 -9.64 13.47
N ASP A 67 -11.44 -10.54 12.49
CA ASP A 67 -12.25 -10.24 11.30
C ASP A 67 -13.69 -9.79 11.67
N VAL A 68 -14.26 -10.30 12.77
CA VAL A 68 -15.60 -9.93 13.25
C VAL A 68 -15.62 -8.50 13.81
N HIS A 69 -14.68 -8.11 14.68
CA HIS A 69 -14.60 -6.74 15.18
C HIS A 69 -14.23 -5.73 14.06
N ASP A 70 -13.34 -6.10 13.14
CA ASP A 70 -13.05 -5.30 11.94
C ASP A 70 -14.33 -5.08 11.11
N LEU A 71 -15.13 -6.14 10.93
CA LEU A 71 -16.39 -6.08 10.17
C LEU A 71 -17.47 -5.28 10.92
N LEU A 72 -17.44 -5.28 12.25
CA LEU A 72 -18.33 -4.44 13.06
C LEU A 72 -18.06 -2.96 12.78
N GLY A 73 -16.79 -2.54 12.83
CA GLY A 73 -16.36 -1.18 12.47
C GLY A 73 -16.73 -0.80 11.03
N ASP A 74 -16.43 -1.67 10.05
CA ASP A 74 -16.83 -1.48 8.64
C ASP A 74 -18.34 -1.21 8.50
N ILE A 75 -19.20 -1.93 9.23
CA ILE A 75 -20.66 -1.82 9.13
C ILE A 75 -21.16 -0.57 9.87
N VAL A 76 -20.64 -0.24 11.05
CA VAL A 76 -21.01 1.00 11.78
C VAL A 76 -20.68 2.23 10.92
N GLN A 77 -19.50 2.26 10.29
CA GLN A 77 -19.09 3.36 9.42
C GLN A 77 -19.90 3.44 8.10
N ALA A 78 -20.29 2.29 7.52
CA ALA A 78 -20.97 2.25 6.22
C ALA A 78 -22.51 2.31 6.30
N GLY A 79 -23.09 1.99 7.45
CA GLY A 79 -24.53 1.78 7.63
C GLY A 79 -24.99 0.36 7.23
N TRP A 80 -26.03 -0.14 7.90
CA TRP A 80 -26.61 -1.46 7.65
C TRP A 80 -27.49 -1.48 6.39
N LEU A 81 -27.51 -2.62 5.70
CA LEU A 81 -28.41 -2.86 4.58
C LEU A 81 -28.65 -4.37 4.39
N ASP A 82 -29.86 -4.85 4.71
CA ASP A 82 -30.21 -6.28 4.63
C ASP A 82 -29.93 -6.90 3.25
N ALA A 83 -30.12 -6.13 2.16
CA ALA A 83 -29.85 -6.55 0.78
C ALA A 83 -28.36 -6.84 0.47
N ARG A 84 -27.45 -6.61 1.42
CA ARG A 84 -26.02 -6.97 1.33
C ARG A 84 -25.69 -8.29 2.04
N VAL A 85 -26.62 -8.85 2.82
CA VAL A 85 -26.39 -10.02 3.66
C VAL A 85 -26.63 -11.32 2.88
N GLN A 86 -25.55 -11.99 2.47
CA GLN A 86 -25.62 -13.32 1.83
C GLN A 86 -25.54 -14.43 2.89
N ALA A 87 -26.69 -14.74 3.50
CA ALA A 87 -26.82 -15.71 4.60
C ALA A 87 -27.27 -17.10 4.10
N ILE A 88 -26.38 -18.10 4.21
CA ILE A 88 -26.66 -19.50 3.85
C ILE A 88 -26.15 -20.42 4.96
N ALA A 89 -27.00 -21.35 5.41
CA ALA A 89 -26.72 -22.29 6.49
C ALA A 89 -27.28 -23.70 6.17
N HIS A 90 -26.97 -24.67 7.02
CA HIS A 90 -27.65 -25.97 7.05
C HIS A 90 -28.22 -26.30 8.44
N GLU A 91 -29.22 -27.17 8.52
CA GLU A 91 -29.66 -27.73 9.81
C GLU A 91 -28.55 -28.60 10.42
N PRO A 92 -28.39 -28.65 11.77
CA PRO A 92 -27.53 -29.62 12.44
C PRO A 92 -27.84 -31.06 12.08
N THR A 93 -26.80 -31.87 11.91
CA THR A 93 -26.93 -33.30 11.58
C THR A 93 -27.00 -34.20 12.82
N GLY A 94 -26.33 -33.80 13.90
CA GLY A 94 -26.29 -34.50 15.18
C GLY A 94 -25.54 -33.71 16.25
N GLN A 95 -25.27 -34.35 17.40
CA GLN A 95 -24.62 -33.70 18.55
C GLN A 95 -23.19 -33.22 18.24
N GLU A 96 -22.47 -33.89 17.34
CA GLU A 96 -21.08 -33.53 16.97
C GLU A 96 -20.95 -32.11 16.41
N ASP A 97 -21.95 -31.64 15.64
CA ASP A 97 -22.02 -30.26 15.14
C ASP A 97 -22.16 -29.24 16.29
N ILE A 98 -22.95 -29.60 17.31
CA ILE A 98 -23.21 -28.77 18.50
C ILE A 98 -21.94 -28.71 19.37
N ASP A 99 -21.31 -29.86 19.62
CA ASP A 99 -20.07 -29.96 20.39
C ASP A 99 -18.91 -29.25 19.69
N TRP A 100 -18.85 -29.29 18.35
CA TRP A 100 -17.88 -28.51 17.57
C TRP A 100 -18.10 -27.01 17.73
N ASN A 101 -19.35 -26.55 17.76
CA ASN A 101 -19.67 -25.16 18.05
C ASN A 101 -19.31 -24.76 19.48
N VAL A 102 -19.59 -25.60 20.48
CA VAL A 102 -19.17 -25.37 21.88
C VAL A 102 -17.66 -25.18 21.97
N ARG A 103 -16.87 -26.11 21.39
CA ARG A 103 -15.41 -26.02 21.36
C ARG A 103 -14.92 -24.77 20.60
N LEU A 104 -15.54 -24.42 19.47
CA LEU A 104 -15.16 -23.24 18.71
C LEU A 104 -15.42 -21.95 19.51
N PHE A 105 -16.61 -21.78 20.10
CA PHE A 105 -16.95 -20.60 20.89
C PHE A 105 -16.11 -20.47 22.17
N GLN A 106 -15.85 -21.58 22.88
CA GLN A 106 -14.89 -21.61 23.99
C GLN A 106 -13.50 -21.14 23.52
N SER A 107 -13.02 -21.60 22.36
CA SER A 107 -11.73 -21.15 21.81
C SER A 107 -11.67 -19.66 21.46
N MET A 108 -12.81 -18.95 21.40
CA MET A 108 -12.90 -17.53 21.04
C MET A 108 -12.89 -16.57 22.25
N HIS A 109 -12.77 -17.08 23.49
CA HIS A 109 -12.68 -16.27 24.72
C HIS A 109 -13.76 -15.16 24.80
N ASP A 110 -15.02 -15.54 24.57
CA ASP A 110 -16.22 -14.69 24.55
C ASP A 110 -16.21 -13.48 23.57
N ARG A 111 -15.18 -13.28 22.75
CA ARG A 111 -15.08 -12.15 21.79
C ARG A 111 -16.20 -12.13 20.75
N CYS A 112 -16.80 -13.29 20.45
CA CYS A 112 -17.96 -13.43 19.55
C CYS A 112 -19.32 -13.52 20.29
N GLY A 113 -19.34 -13.27 21.59
CA GLY A 113 -20.48 -13.49 22.48
C GLY A 113 -20.74 -14.98 22.81
N PRO A 114 -21.44 -15.27 23.91
CA PRO A 114 -21.71 -16.64 24.35
C PRO A 114 -22.56 -17.45 23.36
N LEU A 115 -22.49 -18.77 23.52
CA LEU A 115 -23.23 -19.76 22.74
C LEU A 115 -24.16 -20.57 23.64
N GLU A 116 -25.47 -20.47 23.39
CA GLU A 116 -26.48 -21.37 23.96
C GLU A 116 -26.67 -22.60 23.05
N PRO A 117 -26.18 -23.80 23.41
CA PRO A 117 -26.15 -24.94 22.49
C PRO A 117 -27.55 -25.44 22.10
N THR A 118 -28.50 -25.32 23.03
CA THR A 118 -29.92 -25.69 22.87
C THR A 118 -30.70 -24.77 21.92
N MET A 119 -30.17 -23.58 21.63
CA MET A 119 -30.81 -22.59 20.76
C MET A 119 -30.44 -22.73 19.28
N ILE A 120 -29.41 -23.53 18.96
CA ILE A 120 -28.89 -23.68 17.60
C ILE A 120 -29.91 -24.40 16.70
N LYS A 121 -30.40 -23.70 15.68
CA LYS A 121 -31.31 -24.21 14.64
C LYS A 121 -30.64 -24.38 13.28
N ALA A 122 -29.59 -23.60 13.02
CA ALA A 122 -28.87 -23.61 11.75
C ALA A 122 -27.36 -23.34 11.95
N LEU A 123 -26.56 -23.77 10.98
CA LEU A 123 -25.10 -23.76 11.00
C LEU A 123 -24.57 -23.07 9.73
N SER A 124 -23.94 -21.90 9.89
CA SER A 124 -23.65 -20.99 8.78
C SER A 124 -22.48 -21.45 7.90
N LEU A 125 -22.68 -21.35 6.59
CA LEU A 125 -21.70 -21.59 5.52
C LEU A 125 -21.29 -20.28 4.81
N ALA A 126 -22.22 -19.32 4.72
CA ALA A 126 -22.00 -17.96 4.24
C ALA A 126 -22.74 -16.97 5.17
N GLY A 127 -22.20 -15.75 5.33
CA GLY A 127 -22.73 -14.76 6.27
C GLY A 127 -22.30 -14.93 7.73
N SER A 128 -21.44 -15.92 8.04
CA SER A 128 -21.04 -16.28 9.41
C SER A 128 -20.49 -15.10 10.23
N HIS A 129 -19.58 -14.30 9.67
CA HIS A 129 -19.00 -13.14 10.37
C HIS A 129 -20.04 -12.05 10.63
N THR A 130 -20.94 -11.79 9.68
CA THR A 130 -22.07 -10.85 9.86
C THR A 130 -23.00 -11.31 10.97
N ASN A 131 -23.31 -12.61 11.06
CA ASN A 131 -24.08 -13.15 12.18
C ASN A 131 -23.36 -12.99 13.52
N SER A 132 -22.04 -13.17 13.54
CA SER A 132 -21.22 -12.93 14.74
C SER A 132 -21.21 -11.46 15.15
N VAL A 133 -21.12 -10.50 14.21
CA VAL A 133 -21.27 -9.06 14.52
C VAL A 133 -22.63 -8.78 15.20
N LEU A 134 -23.71 -9.37 14.66
CA LEU A 134 -25.03 -9.24 15.28
C LEU A 134 -25.10 -9.90 16.67
N ARG A 135 -24.42 -11.04 16.87
CA ARG A 135 -24.31 -11.72 18.18
C ARG A 135 -23.48 -10.89 19.18
N CYS A 136 -22.42 -10.21 18.73
CA CYS A 136 -21.61 -9.33 19.57
C CYS A 136 -22.44 -8.17 20.16
N PHE A 137 -23.24 -7.49 19.33
CA PHE A 137 -24.17 -6.47 19.80
C PHE A 137 -25.29 -7.05 20.67
N HIS A 138 -25.83 -8.23 20.34
CA HIS A 138 -26.90 -8.88 21.12
C HIS A 138 -26.50 -9.16 22.59
N TYR A 139 -25.23 -9.45 22.84
CA TYR A 139 -24.68 -9.75 24.16
C TYR A 139 -23.81 -8.63 24.76
N GLU A 140 -23.79 -7.44 24.13
CA GLU A 140 -23.05 -6.25 24.61
C GLU A 140 -21.59 -6.57 25.00
N VAL A 141 -20.90 -7.29 24.10
CA VAL A 141 -19.52 -7.77 24.32
C VAL A 141 -18.51 -6.62 24.37
N MET A 142 -17.33 -6.90 24.93
CA MET A 142 -16.20 -5.96 24.91
C MET A 142 -15.77 -5.64 23.48
N HIS A 143 -15.58 -4.36 23.18
CA HIS A 143 -15.07 -3.87 21.91
C HIS A 143 -14.19 -2.63 22.11
N GLU A 144 -12.91 -2.78 21.82
CA GLU A 144 -11.97 -1.66 21.62
C GLU A 144 -12.32 -1.00 20.27
N GLY A 145 -13.10 0.09 20.30
CA GLY A 145 -13.69 0.69 19.10
C GLY A 145 -14.56 1.92 19.35
N ASP A 146 -15.48 2.17 18.42
CA ASP A 146 -16.17 3.45 18.23
C ASP A 146 -17.10 3.85 19.40
N GLU A 147 -16.80 4.97 20.06
CA GLU A 147 -17.57 5.55 21.17
C GLU A 147 -19.02 5.90 20.80
N THR A 148 -19.36 6.05 19.51
CA THR A 148 -20.74 6.29 19.07
C THR A 148 -21.66 5.08 19.22
N VAL A 149 -21.10 3.88 19.40
CA VAL A 149 -21.83 2.62 19.65
C VAL A 149 -21.37 1.88 20.91
N CYS A 150 -20.33 2.37 21.60
CA CYS A 150 -19.74 1.76 22.79
C CYS A 150 -19.98 2.58 24.08
N HIS A 151 -20.16 1.89 25.21
CA HIS A 151 -20.21 2.46 26.55
C HIS A 151 -19.39 1.57 27.50
N ASP A 152 -18.50 2.16 28.30
CA ASP A 152 -17.62 1.47 29.25
C ASP A 152 -16.87 0.25 28.66
N GLY A 153 -16.39 0.42 27.41
CA GLY A 153 -15.67 -0.61 26.65
C GLY A 153 -16.54 -1.72 26.05
N ARG A 154 -17.86 -1.66 26.22
CA ARG A 154 -18.84 -2.62 25.66
C ARG A 154 -19.66 -2.01 24.54
N LEU A 155 -20.06 -2.82 23.57
CA LEU A 155 -21.10 -2.46 22.60
C LEU A 155 -22.43 -2.16 23.32
N SER A 156 -23.18 -1.13 22.89
CA SER A 156 -24.48 -0.76 23.48
C SER A 156 -25.63 -0.80 22.47
N MET A 157 -26.68 -1.55 22.79
CA MET A 157 -27.92 -1.65 22.01
C MET A 157 -28.83 -0.41 22.11
N GLU A 158 -28.53 0.52 23.01
CA GLU A 158 -29.17 1.84 23.02
C GLU A 158 -28.43 2.81 22.08
N LEU A 159 -27.10 2.88 22.15
CA LEU A 159 -26.29 3.72 21.27
C LEU A 159 -26.42 3.28 19.81
N LEU A 160 -26.31 1.98 19.52
CA LEU A 160 -26.53 1.45 18.18
C LEU A 160 -27.89 1.87 17.60
N ARG A 161 -28.96 1.88 18.42
CA ARG A 161 -30.31 2.26 17.96
C ARG A 161 -30.43 3.76 17.66
N LYS A 162 -29.60 4.60 18.27
CA LYS A 162 -29.51 6.04 17.97
C LYS A 162 -28.68 6.29 16.70
N HIS A 163 -27.65 5.47 16.45
CA HIS A 163 -26.80 5.55 15.27
C HIS A 163 -27.46 4.96 14.02
N ASP A 164 -27.88 3.69 14.09
CA ASP A 164 -28.49 2.93 12.98
C ASP A 164 -29.68 2.07 13.50
N PRO A 165 -30.92 2.56 13.34
CA PRO A 165 -32.11 1.84 13.75
C PRO A 165 -32.33 0.49 13.04
N ASP A 166 -31.87 0.35 11.78
CA ASP A 166 -32.05 -0.87 10.99
C ASP A 166 -31.01 -1.93 11.36
N PHE A 167 -29.78 -1.53 11.70
CA PHE A 167 -28.80 -2.42 12.32
C PHE A 167 -29.31 -2.91 13.70
N ALA A 168 -29.83 -2.00 14.53
CA ALA A 168 -30.41 -2.34 15.83
C ALA A 168 -31.71 -3.18 15.75
N ARG A 169 -32.37 -3.20 14.59
CA ARG A 169 -33.44 -4.15 14.23
C ARG A 169 -32.85 -5.51 13.87
N ALA A 170 -31.89 -5.57 12.95
CA ALA A 170 -31.23 -6.80 12.52
C ALA A 170 -30.56 -7.57 13.67
N VAL A 171 -30.01 -6.88 14.69
CA VAL A 171 -29.46 -7.53 15.89
C VAL A 171 -30.55 -8.24 16.72
N ARG A 172 -31.75 -7.65 16.79
CA ARG A 172 -32.84 -8.14 17.66
C ARG A 172 -33.70 -9.19 16.99
N GLU A 173 -33.98 -9.03 15.71
CA GLU A 173 -34.88 -9.89 14.92
C GLU A 173 -34.10 -10.94 14.13
N GLY A 174 -32.83 -10.66 13.82
CA GLY A 174 -32.00 -11.48 12.95
C GLY A 174 -32.28 -11.24 11.46
N VAL A 175 -31.56 -11.99 10.63
CA VAL A 175 -31.60 -11.89 9.16
C VAL A 175 -32.27 -13.11 8.53
N VAL A 176 -32.66 -13.01 7.26
CA VAL A 176 -33.25 -14.12 6.50
C VAL A 176 -32.14 -15.03 5.96
N TRP A 177 -32.17 -16.30 6.37
CA TRP A 177 -31.27 -17.35 5.91
C TRP A 177 -31.90 -18.21 4.83
N LYS A 178 -31.12 -18.65 3.83
CA LYS A 178 -31.42 -19.90 3.12
C LYS A 178 -30.84 -21.07 3.92
N ILE A 179 -31.67 -22.06 4.25
CA ILE A 179 -31.32 -23.20 5.09
C ILE A 179 -31.43 -24.49 4.26
N LEU A 180 -30.31 -25.20 4.13
CA LEU A 180 -30.25 -26.55 3.59
C LEU A 180 -30.71 -27.53 4.68
N SER A 181 -31.72 -28.36 4.39
CA SER A 181 -32.21 -29.35 5.37
C SER A 181 -31.13 -30.39 5.75
N LYS A 182 -31.24 -30.97 6.95
CA LYS A 182 -30.27 -31.94 7.52
C LYS A 182 -30.03 -33.15 6.62
N HIS A 183 -31.02 -33.51 5.80
CA HIS A 183 -30.90 -34.57 4.81
C HIS A 183 -29.90 -34.19 3.69
N VAL A 184 -29.85 -32.92 3.27
CA VAL A 184 -28.84 -32.42 2.33
C VAL A 184 -27.45 -32.50 2.97
N ALA A 185 -27.32 -32.03 4.22
CA ALA A 185 -26.04 -32.07 4.94
C ALA A 185 -25.51 -33.50 5.13
N ALA A 186 -26.39 -34.46 5.43
CA ALA A 186 -26.02 -35.87 5.62
C ALA A 186 -25.80 -36.66 4.31
N GLN A 187 -26.58 -36.39 3.25
CA GLN A 187 -26.51 -37.14 1.98
C GLN A 187 -25.60 -36.49 0.93
N LEU A 188 -25.28 -35.20 1.06
CA LEU A 188 -24.43 -34.41 0.16
C LEU A 188 -23.43 -33.52 0.94
N PRO A 189 -22.64 -34.04 1.90
CA PRO A 189 -21.71 -33.22 2.70
C PRO A 189 -20.69 -32.43 1.85
N GLN A 190 -20.32 -32.95 0.68
CA GLN A 190 -19.46 -32.27 -0.30
C GLN A 190 -20.05 -30.96 -0.84
N LEU A 191 -21.38 -30.80 -0.83
CA LEU A 191 -22.03 -29.55 -1.23
C LEU A 191 -21.72 -28.43 -0.23
N LEU A 192 -21.66 -28.72 1.07
CA LEU A 192 -21.49 -27.72 2.13
C LEU A 192 -20.19 -26.93 1.95
N GLY A 193 -19.06 -27.62 1.71
CA GLY A 193 -17.78 -26.98 1.41
C GLY A 193 -17.76 -26.21 0.09
N LEU A 194 -18.57 -26.58 -0.90
CA LEU A 194 -18.68 -25.86 -2.16
C LEU A 194 -19.57 -24.61 -2.04
N VAL A 195 -20.62 -24.65 -1.22
CA VAL A 195 -21.42 -23.47 -0.82
C VAL A 195 -20.56 -22.46 -0.07
N GLN A 196 -19.74 -22.93 0.87
CA GLN A 196 -18.76 -22.11 1.59
C GLN A 196 -17.79 -21.41 0.62
N ARG A 197 -17.17 -22.15 -0.30
CA ARG A 197 -16.23 -21.59 -1.29
C ARG A 197 -16.90 -20.61 -2.26
N MET A 198 -18.14 -20.89 -2.67
CA MET A 198 -18.96 -19.97 -3.49
C MET A 198 -19.20 -18.65 -2.75
N GLY A 199 -19.58 -18.69 -1.46
CA GLY A 199 -19.75 -17.51 -0.61
C GLY A 199 -18.45 -16.74 -0.35
N ASN A 200 -17.29 -17.39 -0.33
CA ASN A 200 -16.00 -16.71 -0.27
C ASN A 200 -15.61 -16.05 -1.60
N ALA A 201 -15.97 -16.64 -2.75
CA ALA A 201 -15.61 -16.13 -4.07
C ALA A 201 -16.29 -14.81 -4.45
N THR A 202 -17.34 -14.40 -3.73
CA THR A 202 -18.06 -13.12 -3.91
C THR A 202 -17.59 -12.01 -2.96
N LEU A 203 -16.72 -12.31 -1.99
CA LEU A 203 -16.29 -11.37 -0.94
C LEU A 203 -14.98 -10.64 -1.28
N HIS A 204 -14.85 -9.41 -0.78
CA HIS A 204 -13.66 -8.58 -0.95
C HIS A 204 -12.47 -8.97 -0.04
N ARG A 205 -12.72 -9.62 1.12
CA ARG A 205 -11.66 -10.07 2.03
C ARG A 205 -11.12 -11.43 1.54
N GLY A 206 -9.80 -11.51 1.38
CA GLY A 206 -9.13 -12.67 0.78
C GLY A 206 -9.09 -13.94 1.65
N GLU A 207 -8.72 -15.04 1.00
CA GLU A 207 -8.30 -16.28 1.65
C GLU A 207 -7.07 -16.06 2.53
N HIS A 208 -7.01 -16.66 3.72
CA HIS A 208 -5.85 -16.56 4.62
C HIS A 208 -4.87 -17.72 4.35
N GLU A 209 -3.55 -17.51 4.49
CA GLU A 209 -2.55 -18.54 4.18
C GLU A 209 -2.71 -19.80 5.08
N LEU A 210 -3.14 -19.65 6.34
CA LEU A 210 -3.44 -20.82 7.20
C LEU A 210 -4.74 -21.56 6.80
N GLN A 211 -5.75 -20.86 6.28
CA GLN A 211 -6.96 -21.50 5.73
C GLN A 211 -6.58 -22.36 4.50
N LEU A 212 -5.70 -21.83 3.66
CA LEU A 212 -5.15 -22.55 2.53
C LEU A 212 -4.28 -23.75 2.96
N MET A 213 -3.49 -23.63 4.04
CA MET A 213 -2.78 -24.77 4.65
C MET A 213 -3.73 -25.88 5.11
N ARG A 214 -4.87 -25.54 5.74
CA ARG A 214 -5.89 -26.51 6.16
C ARG A 214 -6.47 -27.26 4.96
N ARG A 215 -6.80 -26.56 3.86
CA ARG A 215 -7.26 -27.21 2.60
C ARG A 215 -6.19 -28.07 1.95
N LEU A 216 -4.93 -27.60 1.91
CA LEU A 216 -3.77 -28.36 1.42
C LEU A 216 -3.61 -29.67 2.20
N HIS A 217 -3.70 -29.61 3.53
CA HIS A 217 -3.58 -30.77 4.42
C HIS A 217 -4.71 -31.78 4.22
N GLN A 218 -5.97 -31.35 4.28
CA GLN A 218 -7.14 -32.21 4.09
C GLN A 218 -7.12 -32.92 2.73
N THR A 219 -6.80 -32.18 1.66
CA THR A 219 -6.70 -32.72 0.30
C THR A 219 -5.53 -33.70 0.19
N TRP A 220 -4.39 -33.42 0.84
CA TRP A 220 -3.26 -34.34 0.89
C TRP A 220 -3.59 -35.62 1.62
N VAL A 221 -4.24 -35.58 2.79
CA VAL A 221 -4.67 -36.77 3.53
C VAL A 221 -5.60 -37.63 2.67
N GLN A 222 -6.62 -37.02 2.04
CA GLN A 222 -7.56 -37.71 1.17
C GLN A 222 -6.91 -38.37 -0.06
N MET A 223 -5.89 -37.74 -0.65
CA MET A 223 -5.15 -38.33 -1.77
C MET A 223 -4.12 -39.38 -1.30
N SER A 224 -3.53 -39.20 -0.10
CA SER A 224 -2.50 -40.10 0.43
C SER A 224 -3.03 -41.50 0.79
N SER A 225 -4.30 -41.59 1.21
CA SER A 225 -4.98 -42.88 1.43
C SER A 225 -5.32 -43.61 0.12
N GLN A 226 -5.15 -42.95 -1.03
CA GLN A 226 -5.35 -43.51 -2.37
C GLN A 226 -4.02 -43.83 -3.10
N GLY A 227 -2.88 -43.38 -2.56
CA GLY A 227 -1.54 -43.63 -3.12
C GLY A 227 -0.58 -42.46 -2.99
N SER A 228 0.45 -42.42 -3.84
CA SER A 228 1.40 -41.32 -3.90
C SER A 228 0.75 -40.04 -4.42
N VAL A 229 0.80 -38.96 -3.63
CA VAL A 229 0.19 -37.67 -3.97
C VAL A 229 1.10 -36.85 -4.89
N ASP A 230 0.68 -36.63 -6.14
CA ASP A 230 1.30 -35.62 -7.00
C ASP A 230 0.92 -34.19 -6.56
N PHE A 231 1.91 -33.30 -6.54
CA PHE A 231 1.73 -31.90 -6.17
C PHE A 231 0.95 -31.10 -7.22
N LEU A 232 1.07 -31.40 -8.52
CA LEU A 232 0.33 -30.64 -9.55
C LEU A 232 -1.16 -30.98 -9.52
N ALA A 233 -1.51 -32.25 -9.39
CA ALA A 233 -2.87 -32.73 -9.19
C ALA A 233 -3.49 -32.19 -7.88
N LEU A 234 -2.75 -32.23 -6.76
CA LEU A 234 -3.20 -31.67 -5.50
C LEU A 234 -3.39 -30.15 -5.59
N LYS A 235 -2.43 -29.42 -6.16
CA LYS A 235 -2.52 -27.98 -6.38
C LYS A 235 -3.77 -27.65 -7.19
N SER A 236 -4.04 -28.37 -8.28
CA SER A 236 -5.24 -28.19 -9.11
C SER A 236 -6.53 -28.32 -8.29
N LYS A 237 -6.68 -29.38 -7.49
CA LYS A 237 -7.84 -29.59 -6.60
C LYS A 237 -7.98 -28.52 -5.50
N VAL A 238 -6.88 -27.93 -5.05
CA VAL A 238 -6.85 -26.92 -3.98
C VAL A 238 -7.09 -25.50 -4.50
N THR A 239 -6.73 -25.19 -5.75
CA THR A 239 -6.86 -23.86 -6.37
C THR A 239 -7.99 -23.79 -7.40
N THR A 240 -9.18 -23.36 -6.98
CA THR A 240 -10.25 -22.94 -7.90
C THR A 240 -9.92 -21.56 -8.48
N GLY A 241 -9.09 -21.52 -9.53
CA GLY A 241 -8.68 -20.30 -10.23
C GLY A 241 -7.43 -19.62 -9.65
N LYS A 242 -7.30 -18.30 -9.87
CA LYS A 242 -6.13 -17.50 -9.46
C LYS A 242 -6.12 -17.22 -7.95
N SER A 243 -5.71 -18.19 -7.13
CA SER A 243 -5.47 -17.98 -5.69
C SER A 243 -4.44 -16.85 -5.47
N VAL A 244 -4.75 -15.95 -4.54
CA VAL A 244 -3.89 -14.82 -4.13
C VAL A 244 -2.51 -15.31 -3.70
N HIS A 245 -2.46 -16.47 -3.05
CA HIS A 245 -1.26 -17.08 -2.48
C HIS A 245 -0.55 -18.03 -3.45
N GLY A 246 -0.84 -17.95 -4.75
CA GLY A 246 -0.26 -18.83 -5.78
C GLY A 246 1.27 -18.87 -5.83
N LYS A 247 1.96 -17.84 -5.29
CA LYS A 247 3.42 -17.82 -5.08
C LYS A 247 3.86 -18.51 -3.79
N SER A 248 3.13 -18.33 -2.68
CA SER A 248 3.41 -19.01 -1.41
C SER A 248 3.13 -20.52 -1.50
N MET A 249 2.18 -20.94 -2.34
CA MET A 249 1.65 -22.30 -2.46
C MET A 249 2.66 -23.46 -2.30
N PRO A 250 3.83 -23.49 -2.99
CA PRO A 250 4.78 -24.61 -2.88
C PRO A 250 5.44 -24.68 -1.50
N HIS A 251 5.65 -23.53 -0.88
CA HIS A 251 6.22 -23.38 0.45
C HIS A 251 5.19 -23.63 1.56
N LEU A 252 3.92 -23.24 1.36
CA LEU A 252 2.81 -23.62 2.23
C LEU A 252 2.66 -25.15 2.27
N TYR A 253 2.68 -25.80 1.11
CA TYR A 253 2.67 -27.26 0.99
C TYR A 253 3.90 -27.90 1.67
N SER A 254 5.09 -27.36 1.44
CA SER A 254 6.34 -27.83 2.07
C SER A 254 6.32 -27.70 3.59
N PHE A 255 5.72 -26.65 4.14
CA PHE A 255 5.52 -26.49 5.57
C PHE A 255 4.54 -27.53 6.11
N VAL A 256 3.34 -27.62 5.52
CA VAL A 256 2.28 -28.55 5.94
C VAL A 256 2.78 -30.00 6.00
N LEU A 257 3.45 -30.49 4.95
CA LEU A 257 3.96 -31.87 4.92
C LEU A 257 5.02 -32.16 5.99
N LYS A 258 5.83 -31.16 6.37
CA LYS A 258 6.99 -31.35 7.25
C LYS A 258 6.69 -31.06 8.72
N THR A 259 5.70 -30.21 9.02
CA THR A 259 5.51 -29.68 10.38
C THR A 259 4.07 -29.71 10.90
N ALA A 260 3.03 -29.94 10.08
CA ALA A 260 1.65 -29.83 10.56
C ALA A 260 1.25 -30.85 11.65
N GLY A 261 1.91 -32.02 11.67
CA GLY A 261 1.66 -33.11 12.63
C GLY A 261 1.59 -34.51 12.00
N GLY A 262 1.47 -34.60 10.67
CA GLY A 262 1.30 -35.85 9.93
C GLY A 262 -0.11 -35.94 9.34
N THR A 263 -0.77 -37.08 9.48
CA THR A 263 -2.18 -37.25 9.10
C THR A 263 -3.15 -36.53 10.05
N ASP A 264 -2.79 -36.37 11.32
CA ASP A 264 -3.42 -35.45 12.26
C ASP A 264 -2.65 -34.10 12.25
N PRO A 265 -3.27 -32.97 11.87
CA PRO A 265 -2.60 -31.67 11.77
C PRO A 265 -2.52 -30.95 13.13
N PHE A 266 -2.21 -31.64 14.23
CA PHE A 266 -2.32 -31.08 15.60
C PHE A 266 -1.48 -29.81 15.82
N LEU A 267 -0.29 -29.67 15.21
CA LEU A 267 0.55 -28.46 15.33
C LEU A 267 -0.03 -27.29 14.53
N LEU A 268 -0.62 -27.58 13.36
CA LEU A 268 -1.34 -26.59 12.57
C LEU A 268 -2.63 -26.15 13.27
N ASN A 269 -3.38 -27.08 13.88
CA ASN A 269 -4.57 -26.79 14.68
C ASN A 269 -4.24 -25.86 15.87
N GLU A 270 -3.22 -26.19 16.66
CA GLU A 270 -2.75 -25.41 17.81
C GLU A 270 -2.29 -23.99 17.40
N THR A 271 -1.64 -23.88 16.24
CA THR A 271 -1.14 -22.60 15.70
C THR A 271 -2.25 -21.75 15.11
N GLU A 272 -3.16 -22.35 14.34
CA GLU A 272 -4.26 -21.65 13.70
C GLU A 272 -5.26 -21.12 14.73
N THR A 273 -5.61 -21.92 15.75
CA THR A 273 -6.48 -21.44 16.84
C THR A 273 -5.87 -20.25 17.56
N PHE A 274 -4.56 -20.24 17.85
CA PHE A 274 -3.93 -19.07 18.46
C PHE A 274 -3.85 -17.86 17.52
N VAL A 275 -3.41 -18.04 16.27
CA VAL A 275 -3.28 -16.93 15.30
C VAL A 275 -4.63 -16.30 14.98
N ARG A 276 -5.70 -17.10 14.88
CA ARG A 276 -7.08 -16.66 14.61
C ARG A 276 -7.67 -15.76 15.71
N LEU A 277 -7.05 -15.68 16.89
CA LEU A 277 -7.47 -14.79 17.98
C LEU A 277 -6.74 -13.44 18.00
N HIS A 278 -5.59 -13.36 17.32
CA HIS A 278 -4.60 -12.29 17.47
C HIS A 278 -4.16 -11.65 16.13
N SER A 279 -4.62 -12.16 14.99
CA SER A 279 -4.30 -11.64 13.65
C SER A 279 -5.55 -11.58 12.77
N PRO A 280 -5.80 -10.48 12.04
CA PRO A 280 -6.83 -10.44 11.01
C PRO A 280 -6.44 -11.36 9.84
N SER A 281 -7.44 -11.90 9.13
CA SER A 281 -7.21 -12.81 7.98
C SER A 281 -6.70 -12.11 6.72
N THR A 282 -6.59 -10.78 6.73
CA THR A 282 -5.93 -9.97 5.70
C THR A 282 -4.40 -10.04 5.77
N ARG A 283 -3.82 -10.47 6.91
CA ARG A 283 -2.37 -10.62 7.07
C ARG A 283 -1.83 -11.78 6.24
N SER A 284 -0.68 -11.57 5.61
CA SER A 284 0.07 -12.60 4.88
C SER A 284 1.55 -12.43 5.16
N LEU A 285 2.28 -13.55 5.29
CA LEU A 285 3.72 -13.58 5.51
C LEU A 285 4.47 -13.74 4.17
N GLY A 286 3.80 -14.27 3.15
CA GLY A 286 4.27 -14.31 1.77
C GLY A 286 5.38 -15.31 1.49
N PRO A 287 5.74 -15.50 0.20
CA PRO A 287 6.56 -16.62 -0.24
C PRO A 287 7.96 -16.63 0.40
N GLY A 288 8.59 -15.47 0.57
CA GLY A 288 9.93 -15.37 1.15
C GLY A 288 10.01 -15.70 2.64
N PHE A 289 8.89 -15.61 3.39
CA PHE A 289 8.83 -16.13 4.76
C PHE A 289 8.65 -17.65 4.73
N TRP A 290 7.62 -18.11 4.00
CA TRP A 290 7.23 -19.52 3.95
C TRP A 290 8.34 -20.41 3.39
N GLU A 291 9.11 -19.94 2.41
CA GLU A 291 10.29 -20.63 1.88
C GLU A 291 11.32 -20.92 2.97
N LYS A 292 11.71 -19.90 3.77
CA LYS A 292 12.76 -20.07 4.78
C LYS A 292 12.27 -20.84 6.02
N VAL A 293 11.01 -20.66 6.43
CA VAL A 293 10.44 -21.40 7.56
C VAL A 293 10.10 -22.87 7.23
N SER A 294 10.09 -23.27 5.94
CA SER A 294 9.90 -24.67 5.48
C SER A 294 11.18 -25.35 4.93
N ALA A 295 12.31 -24.63 4.86
CA ALA A 295 13.60 -25.17 4.43
C ALA A 295 14.20 -26.14 5.46
N ASP A 296 14.83 -27.23 5.01
CA ASP A 296 15.29 -28.31 5.88
C ASP A 296 16.57 -27.98 6.67
N VAL A 297 16.65 -28.48 7.90
CA VAL A 297 17.88 -28.48 8.73
C VAL A 297 18.60 -29.82 8.53
N LYS A 298 19.93 -29.82 8.67
CA LYS A 298 20.72 -31.07 8.65
C LYS A 298 20.47 -31.90 9.91
N GLY A 299 19.75 -33.01 9.77
CA GLY A 299 19.49 -33.98 10.84
C GLY A 299 18.07 -34.56 10.77
N SER A 300 17.74 -35.44 11.72
CA SER A 300 16.41 -36.03 11.84
C SER A 300 15.40 -35.15 12.58
N ASN A 301 15.83 -34.30 13.52
CA ASN A 301 14.94 -33.29 14.10
C ASN A 301 14.87 -32.05 13.20
N GLN A 302 13.65 -31.69 12.78
CA GLN A 302 13.35 -30.50 11.98
C GLN A 302 12.78 -29.33 12.79
N PHE A 303 12.75 -29.41 14.12
CA PHE A 303 12.27 -28.37 15.05
C PHE A 303 10.85 -27.88 14.78
N PRO A 304 9.85 -28.79 14.70
CA PRO A 304 8.51 -28.44 14.25
C PRO A 304 7.80 -27.48 15.20
N ARG A 305 7.98 -27.57 16.53
CA ARG A 305 7.36 -26.63 17.46
C ARG A 305 8.00 -25.25 17.36
N PHE A 306 9.33 -25.21 17.22
CA PHE A 306 10.03 -23.94 17.00
C PHE A 306 9.60 -23.23 15.71
N ARG A 307 9.43 -23.97 14.60
CA ARG A 307 8.90 -23.41 13.34
C ARG A 307 7.48 -22.86 13.51
N HIS A 308 6.62 -23.57 14.23
CA HIS A 308 5.27 -23.07 14.54
C HIS A 308 5.30 -21.85 15.49
N ALA A 309 6.25 -21.78 16.43
CA ALA A 309 6.49 -20.58 17.26
C ALA A 309 6.88 -19.36 16.40
N MET A 310 7.73 -19.55 15.39
CA MET A 310 8.11 -18.51 14.43
C MET A 310 6.92 -18.01 13.60
N VAL A 311 6.00 -18.91 13.22
CA VAL A 311 4.73 -18.55 12.56
C VAL A 311 3.83 -17.73 13.51
N LYS A 312 3.67 -18.16 14.77
CA LYS A 312 2.91 -17.41 15.79
C LYS A 312 3.49 -15.99 15.98
N LEU A 313 4.81 -15.86 16.11
CA LEU A 313 5.51 -14.57 16.24
C LEU A 313 5.28 -13.65 15.03
N ALA A 314 5.48 -14.17 13.82
CA ALA A 314 5.35 -13.38 12.59
C ALA A 314 3.91 -12.85 12.40
N TYR A 315 2.89 -13.66 12.69
CA TYR A 315 1.50 -13.22 12.63
C TYR A 315 1.11 -12.25 13.75
N CYS A 316 1.48 -12.54 15.00
CA CYS A 316 0.90 -11.87 16.18
C CYS A 316 1.74 -10.72 16.74
N LYS A 317 3.01 -10.57 16.32
CA LYS A 317 3.95 -9.57 16.86
C LYS A 317 4.85 -8.90 15.82
N GLU A 318 4.85 -9.35 14.55
CA GLU A 318 5.62 -8.78 13.43
C GLU A 318 7.15 -8.73 13.60
N ALA A 319 7.67 -9.24 14.72
CA ALA A 319 9.08 -9.19 15.10
C ALA A 319 9.98 -10.21 14.36
N VAL A 320 9.42 -10.98 13.42
CA VAL A 320 10.08 -12.13 12.76
C VAL A 320 9.78 -12.14 11.28
N GLY A 321 10.82 -12.05 10.45
CA GLY A 321 10.73 -12.19 8.99
C GLY A 321 11.67 -13.27 8.43
N SER A 322 11.95 -13.20 7.13
CA SER A 322 12.83 -14.13 6.43
C SER A 322 14.27 -14.17 6.98
N ALA A 323 14.74 -13.10 7.63
CA ALA A 323 16.08 -13.03 8.22
C ALA A 323 16.19 -13.89 9.48
N GLU A 324 15.19 -13.83 10.35
CA GLU A 324 15.11 -14.59 11.61
C GLU A 324 14.85 -16.06 11.31
N CYS A 325 13.98 -16.35 10.34
CA CYS A 325 13.82 -17.70 9.79
C CYS A 325 15.13 -18.27 9.20
N LYS A 326 15.99 -17.44 8.58
CA LYS A 326 17.34 -17.85 8.15
C LYS A 326 18.30 -18.03 9.34
N LYS A 327 18.18 -17.22 10.40
CA LYS A 327 18.98 -17.34 11.64
C LYS A 327 18.71 -18.65 12.38
N MET A 328 17.45 -19.08 12.46
CA MET A 328 17.04 -20.39 12.98
C MET A 328 17.77 -21.57 12.31
N LEU A 329 18.07 -21.46 11.01
CA LEU A 329 18.78 -22.47 10.22
C LEU A 329 20.32 -22.39 10.35
N HIS A 330 20.87 -21.40 11.09
CA HIS A 330 22.31 -21.25 11.23
C HIS A 330 22.89 -22.29 12.21
N LYS A 331 24.11 -22.78 11.92
CA LYS A 331 24.78 -23.82 12.73
C LYS A 331 24.86 -23.42 14.20
N ASP A 332 25.25 -22.17 14.45
CA ASP A 332 25.49 -21.64 15.79
C ASP A 332 24.20 -21.54 16.62
N SER A 333 23.05 -21.32 15.96
CA SER A 333 21.73 -21.30 16.60
C SER A 333 21.07 -22.68 16.70
N THR A 334 21.51 -23.66 15.90
CA THR A 334 20.89 -25.01 15.81
C THR A 334 20.81 -25.72 17.16
N ALA A 335 21.80 -25.55 18.04
CA ALA A 335 21.81 -26.15 19.37
C ALA A 335 20.73 -25.54 20.29
N SER A 336 20.63 -24.20 20.35
CA SER A 336 19.66 -23.49 21.17
C SER A 336 18.22 -23.64 20.63
N VAL A 337 18.05 -23.70 19.31
CA VAL A 337 16.77 -24.02 18.66
C VAL A 337 16.31 -25.44 19.01
N LYS A 338 17.22 -26.42 19.02
CA LYS A 338 16.92 -27.80 19.47
C LYS A 338 16.52 -27.85 20.94
N GLU A 339 17.20 -27.11 21.81
CA GLU A 339 16.83 -27.00 23.23
C GLU A 339 15.42 -26.42 23.38
N ALA A 340 15.14 -25.30 22.71
CA ALA A 340 13.84 -24.64 22.76
C ALA A 340 12.69 -25.53 22.25
N ASP A 341 12.86 -26.22 21.12
CA ASP A 341 11.89 -27.20 20.58
C ASP A 341 11.66 -28.37 21.56
N THR A 342 12.69 -28.75 22.32
CA THR A 342 12.61 -29.76 23.38
C THR A 342 11.83 -29.23 24.60
N ILE A 343 12.07 -27.99 25.03
CA ILE A 343 11.33 -27.32 26.12
C ILE A 343 9.85 -27.19 25.75
N MET A 344 9.53 -26.69 24.56
CA MET A 344 8.15 -26.58 24.03
C MET A 344 7.43 -27.93 24.02
N SER A 345 8.16 -29.01 23.74
CA SER A 345 7.64 -30.37 23.79
C SER A 345 7.46 -30.89 25.22
N THR A 346 8.34 -30.52 26.14
CA THR A 346 8.26 -30.92 27.55
C THR A 346 7.09 -30.25 28.28
N TRP A 347 6.84 -28.94 28.08
CA TRP A 347 5.66 -28.27 28.68
C TRP A 347 4.36 -29.04 28.42
N ARG A 348 4.16 -29.47 27.16
CA ARG A 348 2.97 -30.21 26.74
C ARG A 348 2.95 -31.64 27.31
N LYS A 349 4.12 -32.28 27.44
CA LYS A 349 4.24 -33.59 28.10
C LYS A 349 3.80 -33.55 29.57
N LEU A 350 4.14 -32.48 30.31
CA LEU A 350 3.73 -32.31 31.70
C LEU A 350 2.19 -32.27 31.81
N VAL A 351 1.52 -31.47 30.97
CA VAL A 351 0.05 -31.42 30.94
C VAL A 351 -0.57 -32.78 30.56
N THR A 352 -0.02 -33.49 29.58
CA THR A 352 -0.52 -34.85 29.20
C THR A 352 -0.23 -35.93 30.23
N ALA A 353 0.63 -35.69 31.22
CA ALA A 353 0.92 -36.65 32.29
C ALA A 353 -0.11 -36.60 33.43
N LEU A 354 -0.94 -35.55 33.48
CA LEU A 354 -2.07 -35.47 34.40
C LEU A 354 -3.24 -36.39 33.97
N PRO A 355 -4.11 -36.80 34.92
CA PRO A 355 -5.46 -37.27 34.58
C PRO A 355 -6.14 -36.30 33.61
N ASP A 356 -6.81 -36.85 32.60
CA ASP A 356 -7.52 -36.10 31.55
C ASP A 356 -6.63 -35.09 30.78
N GLY A 357 -5.30 -35.26 30.84
CA GLY A 357 -4.30 -34.34 30.30
C GLY A 357 -4.42 -34.01 28.80
N ALA A 358 -5.07 -34.89 28.02
CA ALA A 358 -5.42 -34.64 26.63
C ALA A 358 -6.53 -33.58 26.49
N GLU A 359 -7.53 -33.59 27.37
CA GLU A 359 -8.59 -32.57 27.42
C GLU A 359 -8.06 -31.27 28.04
N LEU A 360 -7.18 -31.35 29.04
CA LEU A 360 -6.50 -30.20 29.62
C LEU A 360 -5.65 -29.44 28.59
N LEU A 361 -4.98 -30.12 27.66
CA LEU A 361 -4.29 -29.49 26.52
C LEU A 361 -5.24 -28.81 25.51
N MET A 362 -6.53 -29.12 25.53
CA MET A 362 -7.54 -28.52 24.64
C MET A 362 -8.24 -27.30 25.27
N LYS A 363 -7.93 -26.96 26.53
CA LYS A 363 -8.46 -25.76 27.20
C LYS A 363 -7.91 -24.48 26.55
N PRO A 364 -8.76 -23.48 26.21
CA PRO A 364 -8.34 -22.24 25.54
C PRO A 364 -7.22 -21.50 26.27
N GLU A 365 -7.26 -21.44 27.59
CA GLU A 365 -6.30 -20.76 28.47
C GLU A 365 -4.93 -21.46 28.43
N VAL A 366 -4.93 -22.80 28.43
CA VAL A 366 -3.72 -23.63 28.34
C VAL A 366 -3.06 -23.49 26.97
N GLN A 367 -3.84 -23.53 25.88
CA GLN A 367 -3.32 -23.30 24.52
C GLN A 367 -2.79 -21.87 24.33
N THR A 368 -3.43 -20.88 24.95
CA THR A 368 -3.02 -19.48 24.94
C THR A 368 -1.70 -19.31 25.70
N CYS A 369 -1.60 -19.85 26.93
CA CYS A 369 -0.37 -19.85 27.74
C CYS A 369 0.80 -20.51 27.01
N LEU A 370 0.62 -21.74 26.50
CA LEU A 370 1.65 -22.46 25.74
C LEU A 370 2.11 -21.67 24.50
N SER A 371 1.19 -20.99 23.81
CA SER A 371 1.50 -20.22 22.60
C SER A 371 2.27 -18.93 22.89
N TYR A 372 1.93 -18.20 23.95
CA TYR A 372 2.78 -17.09 24.43
C TYR A 372 4.15 -17.59 24.88
N GLY A 373 4.21 -18.76 25.54
CA GLY A 373 5.45 -19.47 25.86
C GLY A 373 6.34 -19.75 24.66
N ASP A 374 5.78 -20.41 23.65
CA ASP A 374 6.49 -20.74 22.41
C ASP A 374 7.09 -19.47 21.78
N MET A 375 6.28 -18.40 21.67
CA MET A 375 6.70 -17.11 21.11
C MET A 375 7.82 -16.46 21.92
N SER A 376 7.65 -16.35 23.24
CA SER A 376 8.66 -15.75 24.12
C SER A 376 9.98 -16.53 24.11
N LEU A 377 9.91 -17.86 24.08
CA LEU A 377 11.09 -18.72 24.02
C LEU A 377 11.78 -18.67 22.66
N ALA A 378 11.03 -18.67 21.55
CA ALA A 378 11.61 -18.52 20.22
C ALA A 378 12.28 -17.15 20.02
N ALA A 379 11.66 -16.09 20.53
CA ALA A 379 12.23 -14.74 20.52
C ALA A 379 13.50 -14.65 21.38
N PHE A 380 13.51 -15.22 22.58
CA PHE A 380 14.69 -15.35 23.43
C PHE A 380 15.81 -16.11 22.72
N THR A 381 15.52 -17.30 22.18
CA THR A 381 16.50 -18.17 21.49
C THR A 381 17.15 -17.50 20.27
N LEU A 382 16.43 -16.64 19.55
CA LEU A 382 16.97 -15.89 18.40
C LEU A 382 17.42 -14.47 18.76
N ASN A 383 17.33 -14.04 20.02
CA ASN A 383 17.56 -12.65 20.46
C ASN A 383 16.80 -11.64 19.58
N VAL A 384 15.50 -11.87 19.44
CA VAL A 384 14.53 -10.98 18.78
C VAL A 384 13.87 -10.11 19.86
N MET A 385 13.84 -8.79 19.66
CA MET A 385 13.10 -7.90 20.56
C MET A 385 11.61 -7.97 20.24
N LEU A 386 10.78 -8.19 21.25
CA LEU A 386 9.33 -8.19 21.13
C LEU A 386 8.77 -6.78 21.43
N PRO A 387 7.79 -6.28 20.65
CA PRO A 387 7.16 -5.00 20.93
C PRO A 387 6.18 -5.10 22.11
N GLY A 388 6.35 -4.16 23.05
CA GLY A 388 5.60 -4.04 24.31
C GLY A 388 6.55 -3.80 25.48
N GLU A 389 6.13 -2.95 26.43
CA GLU A 389 6.80 -2.82 27.73
C GLU A 389 6.35 -3.97 28.67
N ASP A 390 6.95 -4.07 29.86
CA ASP A 390 6.65 -5.09 30.91
C ASP A 390 6.89 -6.59 30.59
N LEU A 391 7.61 -6.94 29.52
CA LEU A 391 8.05 -8.33 29.31
C LEU A 391 9.19 -8.74 30.27
N LYS A 392 8.93 -9.72 31.15
CA LYS A 392 9.89 -10.30 32.12
C LYS A 392 11.17 -10.77 31.41
N LYS A 393 12.32 -10.23 31.82
CA LYS A 393 13.63 -10.50 31.19
C LYS A 393 14.29 -11.74 31.79
N TYR A 394 14.21 -12.85 31.07
CA TYR A 394 14.84 -14.12 31.45
C TYR A 394 16.35 -14.13 31.19
N LYS A 395 17.11 -14.82 32.06
CA LYS A 395 18.55 -15.03 31.88
C LYS A 395 18.87 -16.31 31.11
N THR A 396 17.99 -17.31 31.17
CA THR A 396 18.16 -18.60 30.48
C THR A 396 16.82 -19.14 29.95
N SER A 397 16.89 -20.00 28.94
CA SER A 397 15.75 -20.74 28.37
C SER A 397 15.01 -21.55 29.44
N GLN A 398 15.73 -22.13 30.39
CA GLN A 398 15.16 -22.92 31.49
C GLN A 398 14.45 -22.06 32.55
N SER A 399 14.89 -20.82 32.78
CA SER A 399 14.18 -19.89 33.68
C SER A 399 12.81 -19.47 33.13
N LEU A 400 12.72 -19.22 31.81
CA LEU A 400 11.46 -19.02 31.10
C LEU A 400 10.59 -20.29 31.16
N ALA A 401 11.22 -21.46 30.99
CA ALA A 401 10.53 -22.74 31.05
C ALA A 401 9.93 -23.06 32.43
N HIS A 402 10.57 -22.65 33.52
CA HIS A 402 10.03 -22.77 34.87
C HIS A 402 8.84 -21.83 35.10
N ASP A 403 8.99 -20.54 34.82
CA ASP A 403 7.93 -19.55 35.06
C ASP A 403 6.66 -19.87 34.27
N LEU A 404 6.77 -20.42 33.05
CA LEU A 404 5.60 -20.89 32.31
C LEU A 404 4.94 -22.11 32.95
N VAL A 405 5.70 -23.01 33.56
CA VAL A 405 5.13 -24.14 34.32
C VAL A 405 4.33 -23.61 35.51
N LEU A 406 4.83 -22.60 36.25
CA LEU A 406 4.06 -21.97 37.34
C LEU A 406 2.73 -21.35 36.85
N ILE A 407 2.72 -20.75 35.66
CA ILE A 407 1.49 -20.20 35.06
C ILE A 407 0.51 -21.33 34.68
N LEU A 408 1.00 -22.43 34.09
CA LEU A 408 0.18 -23.61 33.80
C LEU A 408 -0.37 -24.26 35.08
N GLU A 409 0.43 -24.36 36.14
CA GLU A 409 0.01 -24.87 37.46
C GLU A 409 -1.10 -24.00 38.07
N GLY A 410 -1.01 -22.67 37.91
CA GLY A 410 -2.07 -21.73 38.31
C GLY A 410 -3.38 -21.90 37.51
N ILE A 411 -3.29 -22.11 36.19
CA ILE A 411 -4.44 -22.35 35.31
C ILE A 411 -5.10 -23.70 35.62
N LEU A 412 -4.29 -24.76 35.78
CA LEU A 412 -4.74 -26.14 36.01
C LEU A 412 -5.05 -26.43 37.49
N LYS A 413 -4.69 -25.53 38.40
CA LYS A 413 -4.80 -25.67 39.87
C LYS A 413 -4.18 -26.96 40.40
N THR A 414 -3.13 -27.43 39.74
CA THR A 414 -2.49 -28.73 39.92
C THR A 414 -0.98 -28.57 39.69
N ASP A 415 -0.16 -29.12 40.58
CA ASP A 415 1.30 -29.15 40.47
C ASP A 415 1.76 -30.04 39.29
N LEU A 416 2.62 -29.51 38.42
CA LEU A 416 3.12 -30.20 37.22
C LEU A 416 4.52 -30.79 37.42
N ASN A 417 5.19 -30.55 38.55
CA ASN A 417 6.54 -31.03 38.87
C ASN A 417 7.56 -30.77 37.74
N GLY A 418 7.55 -29.54 37.20
CA GLY A 418 8.39 -29.18 36.06
C GLY A 418 9.89 -29.37 36.31
N PRO A 419 10.66 -29.97 35.37
CA PRO A 419 12.06 -30.34 35.58
C PRO A 419 13.02 -29.16 35.75
N TRP A 420 12.52 -27.93 35.58
CA TRP A 420 13.27 -26.69 35.72
C TRP A 420 13.09 -26.02 37.10
N ALA A 421 12.59 -26.72 38.12
CA ALA A 421 12.47 -26.19 39.49
C ALA A 421 13.80 -25.59 40.03
N ALA A 422 14.94 -26.17 39.68
CA ALA A 422 16.27 -25.65 40.01
C ALA A 422 16.65 -24.32 39.29
N HIS A 423 15.88 -23.91 38.29
CA HIS A 423 16.02 -22.65 37.55
C HIS A 423 14.95 -21.61 37.96
N LYS A 424 14.27 -21.79 39.10
CA LYS A 424 13.33 -20.81 39.63
C LYS A 424 13.96 -19.42 39.66
N VAL A 425 13.31 -18.48 38.97
CA VAL A 425 13.63 -17.06 39.14
C VAL A 425 13.26 -16.72 40.58
N ALA A 426 14.26 -16.36 41.39
CA ALA A 426 13.99 -15.78 42.70
C ALA A 426 13.24 -14.47 42.48
N ASP A 427 12.05 -14.33 43.07
CA ASP A 427 11.35 -13.06 43.14
C ASP A 427 12.23 -12.10 43.92
N SER A 428 12.89 -11.20 43.20
CA SER A 428 13.96 -10.35 43.74
C SER A 428 13.41 -9.15 44.49
N GLY A 429 12.65 -9.44 45.55
CA GLY A 429 12.71 -8.62 46.76
C GLY A 429 14.10 -8.78 47.37
N GLU A 430 14.88 -7.71 47.30
CA GLU A 430 16.23 -7.56 47.86
C GLU A 430 17.35 -8.42 47.22
N ALA A 431 18.60 -8.01 47.46
CA ALA A 431 19.76 -8.50 46.72
C ALA A 431 21.02 -8.64 47.59
N SER A 432 21.57 -9.85 47.64
CA SER A 432 22.95 -10.14 48.06
C SER A 432 23.31 -11.58 47.64
N GLY A 433 24.50 -11.89 47.14
CA GLY A 433 25.61 -11.01 46.76
C GLY A 433 26.84 -11.84 46.42
N SER A 434 27.54 -11.53 45.32
CA SER A 434 28.81 -12.19 44.98
C SER A 434 29.89 -11.18 44.56
N LYS A 435 31.06 -11.37 45.14
CA LYS A 435 32.30 -10.61 44.95
C LYS A 435 33.43 -11.66 44.76
N GLN A 436 34.41 -11.51 43.86
CA GLN A 436 34.66 -10.37 42.96
C GLN A 436 35.67 -10.72 41.84
N VAL A 437 35.21 -10.78 40.57
CA VAL A 437 36.04 -10.52 39.37
C VAL A 437 35.15 -9.90 38.27
N GLY A 438 35.00 -8.58 38.15
CA GLY A 438 35.10 -7.54 39.20
C GLY A 438 33.68 -7.10 39.62
N ALA A 439 33.55 -6.28 40.68
CA ALA A 439 32.26 -6.03 41.32
C ALA A 439 31.77 -4.59 41.22
N PRO A 440 30.44 -4.36 41.22
CA PRO A 440 29.88 -3.17 41.84
C PRO A 440 30.09 -3.28 43.36
N MET A 441 30.82 -2.34 43.96
CA MET A 441 30.96 -2.27 45.41
C MET A 441 29.92 -1.31 46.01
N ALA A 442 28.94 -1.84 46.74
CA ALA A 442 28.25 -1.07 47.75
C ALA A 442 29.15 -0.93 48.99
N ILE A 443 29.37 0.32 49.43
CA ILE A 443 29.71 0.82 50.77
C ILE A 443 29.81 2.35 50.64
N MET A 444 29.27 3.11 51.60
CA MET A 444 29.49 4.57 51.66
C MET A 444 30.97 4.86 51.95
N ARG A 445 31.55 5.87 51.30
CA ARG A 445 32.67 6.62 51.90
C ARG A 445 32.83 8.03 51.36
N GLU A 446 33.39 8.87 52.22
CA GLU A 446 33.80 10.24 51.94
C GLU A 446 35.05 10.28 51.05
N LEU A 447 35.39 11.49 50.60
CA LEU A 447 36.42 11.82 49.63
C LEU A 447 37.80 11.18 49.90
N SER A 448 38.41 10.58 48.87
CA SER A 448 39.86 10.49 48.74
C SER A 448 40.44 11.79 48.16
N SER A 449 41.73 12.05 48.43
CA SER A 449 42.39 13.34 48.21
C SER A 449 42.72 13.69 46.74
N ASP A 450 42.18 12.94 45.79
CA ASP A 450 42.50 12.96 44.36
C ASP A 450 41.28 13.18 43.43
N GLY A 451 40.05 13.07 43.95
CA GLY A 451 38.92 13.90 43.49
C GLY A 451 38.29 13.62 42.11
N SER A 452 38.08 12.36 41.71
CA SER A 452 37.31 12.05 40.48
C SER A 452 36.42 10.79 40.55
N ALA A 453 35.13 10.97 40.87
CA ALA A 453 34.01 10.10 40.47
C ALA A 453 32.67 10.81 40.76
N ASP A 454 31.73 10.81 39.82
CA ASP A 454 30.48 11.56 39.95
C ASP A 454 29.52 10.94 40.98
N GLN A 455 29.03 11.77 41.91
CA GLN A 455 27.98 11.43 42.87
C GLN A 455 26.86 12.48 42.83
N GLU A 456 25.70 12.13 42.27
CA GLU A 456 24.47 12.93 42.45
C GLU A 456 23.52 12.23 43.44
N THR A 457 23.22 12.91 44.55
CA THR A 457 22.29 12.45 45.60
C THR A 457 21.07 13.38 45.66
N GLY A 458 19.86 12.84 45.81
CA GLY A 458 18.62 13.62 45.73
C GLY A 458 17.74 13.51 46.97
N GLN A 459 17.32 14.65 47.52
CA GLN A 459 16.37 14.70 48.64
C GLN A 459 14.92 14.66 48.12
N VAL A 460 14.08 13.75 48.62
CA VAL A 460 12.64 13.75 48.31
C VAL A 460 12.01 15.02 48.89
N THR A 461 11.22 15.72 48.07
CA THR A 461 10.57 17.00 48.42
C THR A 461 9.04 16.94 48.40
N ALA A 462 8.44 16.07 47.57
CA ALA A 462 7.02 15.71 47.65
C ALA A 462 6.74 14.41 46.88
N ILE A 463 5.59 13.78 47.17
CA ILE A 463 5.04 12.64 46.43
C ILE A 463 3.58 12.95 46.11
N GLU A 464 3.24 13.07 44.83
CA GLU A 464 1.95 13.58 44.33
C GLU A 464 1.59 12.89 43.00
N LEU A 465 0.31 12.53 42.80
CA LEU A 465 -0.22 12.05 41.51
C LEU A 465 0.62 10.93 40.86
N GLY A 466 1.02 9.92 41.64
CA GLY A 466 1.85 8.81 41.17
C GLY A 466 3.30 9.19 40.81
N ARG A 467 3.80 10.34 41.29
CA ARG A 467 5.15 10.85 40.97
C ARG A 467 5.88 11.40 42.20
N VAL A 468 7.21 11.22 42.22
CA VAL A 468 8.12 11.70 43.27
C VAL A 468 8.91 12.90 42.74
N LYS A 469 9.08 13.92 43.60
CA LYS A 469 9.93 15.10 43.33
C LYS A 469 11.23 14.97 44.12
N LEU A 470 12.37 14.95 43.42
CA LEU A 470 13.71 14.87 44.00
C LEU A 470 14.44 16.19 43.79
N LYS A 471 15.07 16.73 44.85
CA LYS A 471 15.95 17.89 44.75
C LYS A 471 17.41 17.47 44.89
N GLN A 472 18.19 17.65 43.84
CA GLN A 472 19.63 17.35 43.79
C GLN A 472 20.46 18.44 44.51
N PRO A 473 21.76 18.23 44.79
CA PRO A 473 22.56 19.16 45.61
C PRO A 473 22.87 20.45 44.83
N SER A 474 22.93 20.33 43.50
CA SER A 474 22.92 21.40 42.48
C SER A 474 21.64 22.24 42.46
N GLY A 475 20.61 21.87 43.21
CA GLY A 475 19.35 22.60 43.36
C GLY A 475 18.27 22.28 42.33
N SER A 476 18.58 21.50 41.30
CA SER A 476 17.61 20.99 40.32
C SER A 476 16.55 20.12 40.97
N VAL A 477 15.28 20.31 40.58
CA VAL A 477 14.14 19.49 41.03
C VAL A 477 13.69 18.57 39.90
N VAL A 478 14.09 17.30 40.01
CA VAL A 478 13.75 16.23 39.07
C VAL A 478 12.38 15.65 39.44
N ARG A 479 11.59 15.24 38.43
CA ARG A 479 10.28 14.59 38.60
C ARG A 479 10.28 13.24 37.92
N VAL A 480 9.80 12.22 38.63
CA VAL A 480 9.83 10.81 38.21
C VAL A 480 8.57 10.10 38.64
N SER A 481 8.15 9.03 37.96
CA SER A 481 7.05 8.17 38.43
C SER A 481 7.41 7.48 39.74
N ILE A 482 6.42 7.20 40.58
CA ILE A 482 6.61 6.49 41.84
C ILE A 482 7.10 5.06 41.60
N ASP A 483 6.62 4.43 40.52
CA ASP A 483 6.95 3.06 40.16
C ASP A 483 8.40 2.95 39.66
N SER A 484 8.85 3.85 38.77
CA SER A 484 10.26 3.92 38.37
C SER A 484 11.17 4.39 39.51
N PHE A 485 10.64 5.17 40.48
CA PHE A 485 11.38 5.59 41.67
C PHE A 485 11.64 4.45 42.63
N LEU A 486 10.67 3.56 42.82
CA LEU A 486 10.81 2.35 43.62
C LEU A 486 11.59 1.25 42.88
N ALA A 487 11.52 1.20 41.55
CA ALA A 487 12.25 0.23 40.70
C ALA A 487 13.70 0.64 40.36
N GLY A 488 14.10 1.90 40.58
CA GLY A 488 15.47 2.36 40.38
C GLY A 488 15.97 2.37 38.93
N HIS A 489 15.10 2.72 37.98
CA HIS A 489 15.42 2.73 36.54
C HIS A 489 15.34 4.13 35.95
N TRP A 490 16.51 4.74 35.66
CA TRP A 490 16.63 6.09 35.11
C TRP A 490 17.43 6.10 33.81
N GLN A 491 17.01 6.94 32.86
CA GLN A 491 17.77 7.27 31.67
C GLN A 491 17.57 8.75 31.32
N VAL A 492 18.63 9.42 30.86
CA VAL A 492 18.63 10.87 30.63
C VAL A 492 17.89 11.20 29.33
N TYR A 493 16.98 12.18 29.40
CA TYR A 493 16.24 12.68 28.24
C TYR A 493 17.07 13.69 27.44
N THR A 494 17.35 13.37 26.17
CA THR A 494 18.09 14.24 25.24
C THR A 494 17.11 14.94 24.28
N PRO A 495 17.02 16.29 24.27
CA PRO A 495 16.15 17.02 23.35
C PRO A 495 16.69 17.05 21.91
N LYS A 496 15.78 17.18 20.91
CA LYS A 496 16.13 17.39 19.50
C LYS A 496 16.75 18.79 19.25
N PRO A 497 17.63 18.97 18.24
CA PRO A 497 18.17 20.28 17.84
C PRO A 497 17.19 21.13 17.00
N GLU A 498 17.41 22.45 16.96
CA GLU A 498 16.64 23.42 16.17
C GLU A 498 17.14 23.55 14.69
N PRO A 499 16.33 24.13 13.78
CA PRO A 499 16.48 23.92 12.34
C PRO A 499 17.40 24.95 11.66
N GLN A 500 18.11 24.52 10.62
CA GLN A 500 18.96 25.41 9.80
C GLN A 500 18.20 25.92 8.58
N THR A 501 17.98 27.24 8.52
CA THR A 501 17.61 27.95 7.29
C THR A 501 18.86 28.10 6.40
N VAL A 502 18.69 28.14 5.08
CA VAL A 502 19.80 28.36 4.14
C VAL A 502 19.38 29.33 3.04
N ASP A 503 20.03 30.49 3.01
CA ASP A 503 19.49 31.70 2.37
C ASP A 503 19.81 31.80 0.87
N ASP A 504 20.89 31.15 0.42
CA ASP A 504 21.19 31.04 -1.02
C ASP A 504 20.92 29.64 -1.54
N LEU A 505 19.67 29.42 -1.94
CA LEU A 505 19.22 28.20 -2.60
C LEU A 505 20.03 27.87 -3.86
N SER A 506 20.71 28.85 -4.49
CA SER A 506 21.57 28.62 -5.66
C SER A 506 22.61 27.52 -5.43
N VAL A 507 23.13 27.42 -4.21
CA VAL A 507 24.13 26.42 -3.80
C VAL A 507 23.59 25.00 -3.99
N TYR A 508 22.28 24.79 -3.83
CA TYR A 508 21.59 23.52 -4.02
C TYR A 508 21.13 23.23 -5.45
N SER A 509 21.28 24.16 -6.41
CA SER A 509 20.92 23.97 -7.82
C SER A 509 21.29 22.57 -8.36
N PRO A 510 20.46 21.91 -9.19
CA PRO A 510 20.74 20.54 -9.65
C PRO A 510 21.99 20.49 -10.53
N LEU A 511 22.38 21.62 -11.12
CA LEU A 511 23.64 21.78 -11.85
C LEU A 511 24.87 21.70 -10.92
N ASN A 512 24.69 21.99 -9.63
CA ASN A 512 25.70 21.87 -8.58
C ASN A 512 25.61 20.51 -7.86
N PHE A 513 24.65 19.63 -8.20
CA PHE A 513 24.50 18.33 -7.55
C PHE A 513 25.32 17.24 -8.25
N PRO A 514 26.34 16.64 -7.60
CA PRO A 514 27.27 15.73 -8.28
C PRO A 514 26.61 14.47 -8.88
N GLU A 515 25.49 13.99 -8.34
CA GLU A 515 24.77 12.86 -8.96
C GLU A 515 24.01 13.27 -10.22
N TYR A 516 23.47 14.48 -10.29
CA TYR A 516 22.82 14.97 -11.52
C TYR A 516 23.86 15.14 -12.65
N GLU A 517 25.02 15.70 -12.33
CA GLU A 517 26.15 15.77 -13.26
C GLU A 517 26.58 14.36 -13.73
N ARG A 518 26.74 13.38 -12.80
CA ARG A 518 27.04 11.98 -13.15
C ARG A 518 26.05 11.39 -14.14
N GLN A 519 24.75 11.58 -13.95
CA GLN A 519 23.73 11.02 -14.83
C GLN A 519 23.69 11.71 -16.21
N MET A 520 23.94 13.03 -16.27
CA MET A 520 24.03 13.75 -17.55
C MET A 520 25.30 13.37 -18.32
N LEU A 521 26.44 13.24 -17.64
CA LEU A 521 27.69 12.74 -18.20
C LEU A 521 27.49 11.33 -18.77
N LEU A 522 26.96 10.40 -17.97
CA LEU A 522 26.70 9.02 -18.38
C LEU A 522 25.83 8.92 -19.65
N ALA A 523 24.80 9.76 -19.77
CA ALA A 523 23.98 9.85 -20.98
C ALA A 523 24.78 10.30 -22.21
N CYS A 524 25.67 11.29 -22.07
CA CYS A 524 26.58 11.70 -23.16
C CYS A 524 27.52 10.56 -23.56
N LEU A 525 28.10 9.84 -22.58
CA LEU A 525 29.02 8.72 -22.85
C LEU A 525 28.37 7.64 -23.74
N TYR A 526 27.12 7.25 -23.47
CA TYR A 526 26.40 6.30 -24.32
C TYR A 526 26.16 6.83 -25.74
N MET A 527 25.84 8.13 -25.90
CA MET A 527 25.62 8.72 -27.22
C MET A 527 26.91 8.78 -28.05
N ASP A 528 28.01 9.24 -27.46
CA ASP A 528 29.28 9.33 -28.17
C ASP A 528 29.86 7.93 -28.47
N MET A 529 29.75 6.97 -27.53
CA MET A 529 30.14 5.57 -27.78
C MET A 529 29.35 4.94 -28.94
N HIS A 530 28.07 5.28 -29.10
CA HIS A 530 27.24 4.77 -30.18
C HIS A 530 27.64 5.37 -31.54
N GLU A 531 27.87 6.68 -31.64
CA GLU A 531 28.39 7.32 -32.86
C GLU A 531 29.78 6.80 -33.24
N LEU A 532 30.64 6.62 -32.22
CA LEU A 532 31.97 6.08 -32.40
C LEU A 532 31.93 4.63 -32.90
N MET A 533 31.02 3.82 -32.37
CA MET A 533 30.74 2.47 -32.88
C MET A 533 30.28 2.52 -34.34
N GLN A 534 29.23 3.28 -34.67
CA GLN A 534 28.74 3.41 -36.06
C GLN A 534 29.83 3.83 -37.06
N LYS A 535 30.70 4.76 -36.66
CA LYS A 535 31.83 5.24 -37.46
C LYS A 535 32.90 4.17 -37.74
N HIS A 536 33.06 3.17 -36.86
CA HIS A 536 34.13 2.18 -36.95
C HIS A 536 33.64 0.74 -37.21
N ASP A 537 32.36 0.44 -37.02
CA ASP A 537 31.70 -0.81 -37.43
C ASP A 537 31.78 -1.01 -38.96
N THR A 538 31.82 0.09 -39.71
CA THR A 538 32.05 0.13 -41.16
C THR A 538 33.54 0.04 -41.57
N ASN A 539 34.47 -0.16 -40.63
CA ASN A 539 35.89 -0.25 -40.94
C ASN A 539 36.22 -1.55 -41.71
N PRO A 540 36.71 -1.50 -42.96
CA PRO A 540 36.98 -2.70 -43.76
C PRO A 540 38.08 -3.59 -43.18
N MET A 541 38.87 -3.11 -42.21
CA MET A 541 39.84 -3.96 -41.50
C MET A 541 39.18 -4.93 -40.51
N LEU A 542 37.92 -4.72 -40.10
CA LEU A 542 37.18 -5.68 -39.26
C LEU A 542 36.87 -6.98 -40.00
N GLN A 543 36.64 -6.91 -41.31
CA GLN A 543 36.43 -8.09 -42.18
C GLN A 543 37.70 -8.93 -42.32
N LYS A 544 38.87 -8.38 -41.96
CA LYS A 544 40.16 -9.07 -41.90
C LYS A 544 40.45 -9.67 -40.53
N LEU A 545 39.44 -9.89 -39.68
CA LEU A 545 39.58 -10.53 -38.37
C LEU A 545 38.83 -11.86 -38.31
N ARG A 546 39.45 -12.85 -37.67
CA ARG A 546 38.84 -14.12 -37.24
C ARG A 546 38.78 -14.14 -35.71
N VAL A 547 37.64 -14.54 -35.16
CA VAL A 547 37.47 -14.74 -33.72
C VAL A 547 37.39 -16.24 -33.44
N THR A 548 38.35 -16.76 -32.69
CA THR A 548 38.36 -18.14 -32.20
C THR A 548 37.85 -18.13 -30.75
N LEU A 549 36.85 -18.98 -30.43
CA LEU A 549 36.19 -18.97 -29.11
C LEU A 549 36.56 -20.17 -28.21
N LYS A 550 37.07 -21.25 -28.80
CA LYS A 550 37.51 -22.49 -28.14
C LYS A 550 38.75 -23.03 -28.88
N PRO A 551 39.71 -23.70 -28.20
CA PRO A 551 39.77 -23.96 -26.76
C PRO A 551 40.19 -22.73 -25.94
N ARG A 552 40.71 -21.68 -26.58
CA ARG A 552 40.96 -20.36 -25.99
C ARG A 552 40.27 -19.29 -26.84
N LYS A 553 39.91 -18.17 -26.20
CA LYS A 553 39.39 -16.98 -26.87
C LYS A 553 40.53 -16.18 -27.48
N SER A 554 40.56 -15.99 -28.79
CA SER A 554 41.54 -15.12 -29.47
C SER A 554 40.92 -14.39 -30.66
N VAL A 555 41.55 -13.27 -31.03
CA VAL A 555 41.27 -12.54 -32.26
C VAL A 555 42.54 -12.62 -33.12
N GLN A 556 42.40 -12.94 -34.40
CA GLN A 556 43.52 -13.09 -35.34
C GLN A 556 43.27 -12.28 -36.61
N ALA A 557 44.31 -11.70 -37.19
CA ALA A 557 44.25 -11.12 -38.53
C ALA A 557 44.18 -12.24 -39.59
N THR A 558 43.33 -12.12 -40.60
CA THR A 558 43.21 -13.08 -41.71
C THR A 558 43.88 -12.60 -43.01
N ALA A 559 44.35 -11.36 -43.03
CA ALA A 559 45.11 -10.73 -44.11
C ALA A 559 45.84 -9.50 -43.56
N PHE A 560 46.82 -8.98 -44.30
CA PHE A 560 47.60 -7.81 -43.91
C PHE A 560 46.72 -6.59 -43.53
N ILE A 561 46.97 -6.00 -42.35
CA ILE A 561 46.33 -4.76 -41.87
C ILE A 561 47.43 -3.74 -41.51
N PRO A 562 47.50 -2.58 -42.19
CA PRO A 562 48.51 -1.57 -41.87
C PRO A 562 48.32 -0.94 -40.49
N LYS A 563 49.42 -0.46 -39.90
CA LYS A 563 49.49 0.26 -38.63
C LYS A 563 48.47 1.41 -38.52
N ASN A 564 47.78 1.50 -37.38
CA ASN A 564 46.70 2.44 -37.09
C ASN A 564 45.49 2.40 -38.08
N LYS A 565 45.24 1.29 -38.79
CA LYS A 565 44.06 1.14 -39.67
C LYS A 565 42.96 0.28 -39.07
N LEU A 566 43.29 -0.68 -38.21
CA LEU A 566 42.30 -1.34 -37.36
C LEU A 566 41.94 -0.42 -36.20
N ILE A 567 40.64 -0.18 -36.03
CA ILE A 567 40.05 0.50 -34.89
C ILE A 567 38.82 -0.31 -34.50
N MET A 568 38.78 -0.80 -33.28
CA MET A 568 37.64 -1.49 -32.67
C MET A 568 37.12 -0.64 -31.50
N VAL A 569 35.81 -0.53 -31.38
CA VAL A 569 35.16 0.30 -30.36
C VAL A 569 34.55 -0.64 -29.29
N PRO A 570 35.00 -0.59 -28.02
CA PRO A 570 34.61 -1.52 -26.96
C PRO A 570 33.21 -1.23 -26.39
N MET A 571 32.22 -1.02 -27.24
CA MET A 571 30.82 -0.83 -26.83
C MET A 571 30.22 -2.13 -26.27
N GLY A 572 29.59 -2.04 -25.10
CA GLY A 572 28.80 -3.09 -24.45
C GLY A 572 27.49 -2.52 -23.89
N LEU A 573 26.63 -3.38 -23.32
CA LEU A 573 25.29 -2.97 -22.84
C LEU A 573 25.29 -2.12 -21.56
N THR A 574 26.44 -1.91 -20.91
CA THR A 574 26.49 -1.12 -19.66
C THR A 574 27.84 -0.43 -19.50
N ILE A 575 27.77 0.89 -19.29
CA ILE A 575 28.85 1.70 -18.70
C ILE A 575 28.55 1.75 -17.19
N LYS A 576 29.54 1.39 -16.36
CA LYS A 576 29.48 1.51 -14.90
C LYS A 576 30.35 2.66 -14.41
N HIS A 577 30.00 3.19 -13.25
CA HIS A 577 30.77 4.24 -12.57
C HIS A 577 30.91 3.96 -11.07
N GLY A 578 31.94 4.54 -10.45
CA GLY A 578 32.16 4.44 -9.00
C GLY A 578 33.49 5.05 -8.54
N GLN A 579 33.57 5.35 -7.24
CA GLN A 579 34.76 5.95 -6.59
C GLN A 579 36.03 5.06 -6.63
N LYS A 580 35.90 3.79 -7.02
CA LYS A 580 37.01 2.83 -7.13
C LYS A 580 36.86 2.02 -8.42
N LYS A 581 37.76 2.25 -9.39
CA LYS A 581 37.86 1.45 -10.61
C LYS A 581 38.17 -0.03 -10.25
N PRO A 582 37.45 -1.03 -10.81
CA PRO A 582 37.85 -2.44 -10.71
C PRO A 582 39.21 -2.71 -11.37
N GLU A 583 40.00 -3.64 -10.82
CA GLU A 583 41.35 -3.96 -11.34
C GLU A 583 41.30 -4.70 -12.70
N ASP A 584 40.11 -5.14 -13.12
CA ASP A 584 39.79 -5.81 -14.39
C ASP A 584 39.10 -4.90 -15.43
N ALA A 585 38.86 -3.63 -15.10
CA ALA A 585 38.23 -2.66 -16.00
C ALA A 585 39.21 -2.14 -17.06
N ILE A 586 39.41 -2.92 -18.13
CA ILE A 586 40.33 -2.61 -19.25
C ILE A 586 39.94 -1.31 -19.97
N PHE A 587 38.66 -1.14 -20.30
CA PHE A 587 38.16 -0.02 -21.11
C PHE A 587 37.56 1.07 -20.22
N ASP A 588 38.41 1.99 -19.79
CA ASP A 588 37.99 3.19 -19.06
C ASP A 588 37.62 4.35 -19.99
N ILE A 589 36.72 5.19 -19.49
CA ILE A 589 36.35 6.45 -20.11
C ILE A 589 36.96 7.56 -19.25
N ILE A 590 37.81 8.38 -19.86
CA ILE A 590 38.35 9.57 -19.22
C ILE A 590 37.25 10.62 -19.23
N THR A 591 36.97 11.21 -18.07
CA THR A 591 35.94 12.24 -17.90
C THR A 591 36.50 13.43 -17.11
N PRO A 592 35.89 14.62 -17.14
CA PRO A 592 36.30 15.73 -16.28
C PRO A 592 36.04 15.52 -14.79
N MET A 593 35.35 14.46 -14.38
CA MET A 593 34.99 14.19 -12.99
C MET A 593 36.11 13.41 -12.28
N SER A 594 36.82 14.05 -11.35
CA SER A 594 37.93 13.46 -10.59
C SER A 594 37.53 12.30 -9.69
N ASP A 595 36.31 12.34 -9.13
CA ASP A 595 35.93 11.54 -7.97
C ASP A 595 35.33 10.17 -8.35
N TYR A 596 35.08 9.94 -9.65
CA TYR A 596 34.41 8.76 -10.17
C TYR A 596 35.10 8.25 -11.43
N PHE A 597 35.48 6.97 -11.40
CA PHE A 597 35.93 6.26 -12.59
C PHE A 597 34.72 5.77 -13.37
N PHE A 598 34.74 5.92 -14.70
CA PHE A 598 33.76 5.38 -15.63
C PHE A 598 34.43 4.31 -16.49
N TRP A 599 33.77 3.16 -16.67
CA TRP A 599 34.31 2.06 -17.50
C TRP A 599 33.21 1.26 -18.17
N ILE A 600 33.53 0.64 -19.29
CA ILE A 600 32.60 -0.16 -20.07
C ILE A 600 32.67 -1.61 -19.62
N VAL A 601 31.52 -2.22 -19.37
CA VAL A 601 31.43 -3.63 -18.98
C VAL A 601 31.46 -4.50 -20.23
N SER A 602 32.38 -5.47 -20.24
CA SER A 602 32.44 -6.51 -21.27
C SER A 602 31.12 -7.29 -21.34
N PHE A 603 30.52 -7.33 -22.52
CA PHE A 603 29.30 -8.10 -22.79
C PHE A 603 29.51 -8.94 -24.05
N ILE A 604 29.30 -10.26 -23.92
CA ILE A 604 29.46 -11.22 -25.03
C ILE A 604 28.35 -12.27 -24.95
N GLN A 605 27.52 -12.32 -25.97
CA GLN A 605 26.46 -13.31 -26.19
C GLN A 605 26.81 -14.11 -27.43
N ILE A 606 27.26 -15.35 -27.24
CA ILE A 606 27.59 -16.26 -28.36
C ILE A 606 26.28 -16.91 -28.84
N PRO A 607 26.00 -16.95 -30.16
CA PRO A 607 24.90 -17.75 -30.73
C PRO A 607 24.94 -19.19 -30.23
N LYS A 608 23.80 -19.78 -29.82
CA LYS A 608 23.73 -21.18 -29.38
C LYS A 608 23.43 -22.12 -30.55
N ALA A 609 22.64 -21.66 -31.52
CA ALA A 609 22.36 -22.32 -32.80
C ALA A 609 22.66 -21.40 -34.00
N GLU A 610 22.69 -21.98 -35.19
CA GLU A 610 22.82 -21.24 -36.45
C GLU A 610 21.55 -20.38 -36.68
N GLY A 611 21.73 -19.06 -36.77
CA GLY A 611 20.64 -18.08 -36.85
C GLY A 611 20.29 -17.35 -35.54
N ASP A 612 20.87 -17.74 -34.39
CA ASP A 612 20.69 -17.00 -33.13
C ASP A 612 21.32 -15.59 -33.18
N ALA A 613 20.64 -14.61 -32.58
CA ALA A 613 21.18 -13.27 -32.41
C ALA A 613 22.35 -13.26 -31.39
N GLY A 614 23.57 -13.15 -31.90
CA GLY A 614 24.78 -12.96 -31.10
C GLY A 614 25.11 -11.49 -30.85
N PHE A 615 25.86 -11.23 -29.78
CA PHE A 615 26.60 -9.99 -29.57
C PHE A 615 28.05 -10.36 -29.28
N ILE A 616 28.95 -10.19 -30.25
CA ILE A 616 30.37 -10.47 -30.10
C ILE A 616 31.14 -9.24 -30.53
N ASN A 617 31.59 -8.43 -29.56
CA ASN A 617 32.50 -7.32 -29.83
C ASN A 617 33.96 -7.82 -29.72
N PRO A 618 34.76 -7.81 -30.82
CA PRO A 618 36.13 -8.32 -30.80
C PRO A 618 37.06 -7.58 -29.83
N ALA A 619 36.77 -6.32 -29.48
CA ALA A 619 37.58 -5.58 -28.51
C ALA A 619 37.61 -6.25 -27.13
N PHE A 620 36.51 -6.90 -26.72
CA PHE A 620 36.41 -7.67 -25.47
C PHE A 620 37.09 -9.05 -25.54
N LEU A 621 37.72 -9.42 -26.65
CA LEU A 621 38.33 -10.74 -26.90
C LEU A 621 39.84 -10.69 -27.23
N VAL A 622 40.39 -9.51 -27.50
CA VAL A 622 41.85 -9.29 -27.53
C VAL A 622 42.43 -9.52 -26.13
N GLN A 623 43.53 -10.26 -26.01
CA GLN A 623 44.07 -10.62 -24.70
C GLN A 623 45.12 -9.62 -24.19
N PRO A 624 45.11 -9.25 -22.91
CA PRO A 624 46.15 -8.42 -22.28
C PRO A 624 47.42 -9.23 -21.95
N LEU A 625 48.56 -8.87 -22.54
CA LEU A 625 49.89 -9.46 -22.28
C LEU A 625 50.84 -8.49 -21.53
N PRO A 626 51.77 -9.01 -20.70
CA PRO A 626 52.68 -8.21 -19.88
C PRO A 626 54.05 -7.91 -20.53
N VAL A 627 54.22 -8.11 -21.84
CA VAL A 627 55.52 -7.96 -22.53
C VAL A 627 55.37 -7.04 -23.74
N SER A 628 56.16 -5.97 -23.78
CA SER A 628 56.10 -4.89 -24.78
C SER A 628 56.28 -5.35 -26.23
N ASP A 629 57.04 -6.41 -26.43
CA ASP A 629 57.55 -6.80 -27.75
C ASP A 629 56.60 -7.77 -28.48
N THR A 630 55.49 -8.14 -27.83
CA THR A 630 54.48 -9.08 -28.35
C THR A 630 53.06 -8.51 -28.40
N TRP A 631 52.84 -7.29 -27.90
CA TRP A 631 51.59 -6.57 -28.13
C TRP A 631 51.57 -5.92 -29.52
N ASN A 632 50.39 -5.81 -30.11
CA ASN A 632 50.21 -5.21 -31.45
C ASN A 632 48.94 -4.33 -31.55
N CYS A 633 48.16 -4.27 -30.47
CA CYS A 633 47.03 -3.37 -30.29
C CYS A 633 47.19 -2.56 -28.99
N GLU A 634 46.59 -1.38 -28.89
CA GLU A 634 46.65 -0.51 -27.72
C GLU A 634 45.30 0.17 -27.48
N VAL A 635 44.92 0.33 -26.21
CA VAL A 635 43.78 1.17 -25.82
C VAL A 635 44.21 2.63 -25.93
N SER A 636 43.63 3.33 -26.90
CA SER A 636 43.87 4.73 -27.19
C SER A 636 42.56 5.48 -26.97
N HIS A 637 42.59 6.66 -26.37
CA HIS A 637 41.37 7.44 -26.20
C HIS A 637 41.16 8.44 -27.35
N VAL A 638 39.90 8.65 -27.72
CA VAL A 638 39.45 9.68 -28.67
C VAL A 638 38.52 10.64 -27.98
N LYS A 639 38.64 11.94 -28.26
CA LYS A 639 37.78 12.96 -27.64
C LYS A 639 36.33 12.78 -28.08
N SER A 640 35.41 12.95 -27.14
CA SER A 640 33.97 12.98 -27.43
C SER A 640 33.63 14.14 -28.38
N ASN A 641 32.60 13.93 -29.21
CA ASN A 641 32.07 14.98 -30.09
C ASN A 641 31.30 16.04 -29.28
N ARG A 642 30.77 15.67 -28.11
CA ARG A 642 29.91 16.47 -27.23
C ARG A 642 30.71 17.23 -26.17
N ASP A 643 31.67 16.58 -25.53
CA ASP A 643 32.60 17.21 -24.58
C ASP A 643 34.04 16.86 -24.91
N LYS A 644 34.84 17.88 -25.24
CA LYS A 644 36.27 17.74 -25.56
C LYS A 644 37.15 17.35 -24.36
N LYS A 645 36.61 17.40 -23.13
CA LYS A 645 37.25 16.89 -21.90
C LYS A 645 37.05 15.38 -21.72
N VAL A 646 35.92 14.85 -22.19
CA VAL A 646 35.65 13.40 -22.22
C VAL A 646 36.50 12.73 -23.31
N GLN A 647 37.10 11.59 -22.98
CA GLN A 647 37.85 10.77 -23.94
C GLN A 647 37.45 9.30 -23.81
N LEU A 648 37.06 8.72 -24.93
CA LEU A 648 36.42 7.41 -25.05
C LEU A 648 37.45 6.38 -25.52
N PRO A 649 37.49 5.17 -24.94
CA PRO A 649 38.48 4.17 -25.30
C PRO A 649 38.16 3.57 -26.68
N ILE A 650 39.18 3.43 -27.52
CA ILE A 650 39.19 2.58 -28.71
C ILE A 650 40.41 1.65 -28.66
N LEU A 651 40.29 0.47 -29.25
CA LEU A 651 41.41 -0.47 -29.40
C LEU A 651 41.92 -0.38 -30.84
N LYS A 652 43.13 0.14 -31.04
CA LYS A 652 43.75 0.35 -32.36
C LYS A 652 44.99 -0.54 -32.54
N ASN A 653 45.35 -0.92 -33.77
CA ASN A 653 46.63 -1.62 -34.01
C ASN A 653 47.83 -0.65 -34.03
N THR A 654 48.86 -0.93 -33.22
CA THR A 654 50.07 -0.12 -33.07
C THR A 654 51.24 -0.59 -33.95
N LEU A 655 51.13 -1.79 -34.51
CA LEU A 655 52.05 -2.37 -35.49
C LEU A 655 51.29 -2.73 -36.77
N ASP A 656 51.99 -2.94 -37.87
CA ASP A 656 51.44 -3.63 -39.03
C ASP A 656 51.14 -5.08 -38.65
N LEU A 657 49.93 -5.56 -38.93
CA LEU A 657 49.53 -6.95 -38.66
C LEU A 657 49.68 -7.75 -39.94
N GLN A 658 50.41 -8.86 -39.87
CA GLN A 658 50.48 -9.86 -40.94
C GLN A 658 49.29 -10.83 -40.88
N GLN A 659 49.22 -11.73 -41.85
CA GLN A 659 48.22 -12.80 -41.81
C GLN A 659 48.51 -13.78 -40.65
N ASP A 660 47.44 -14.24 -39.99
CA ASP A 660 47.38 -15.18 -38.86
C ASP A 660 48.00 -14.67 -37.53
N ASP A 661 48.50 -13.43 -37.50
CA ASP A 661 48.90 -12.70 -36.27
C ASP A 661 47.75 -12.66 -35.25
N VAL A 662 48.05 -13.07 -34.01
CA VAL A 662 47.11 -12.97 -32.88
C VAL A 662 47.16 -11.56 -32.31
N LEU A 663 45.99 -10.96 -32.06
CA LEU A 663 45.89 -9.63 -31.48
C LEU A 663 46.06 -9.67 -29.97
N TYR A 664 47.00 -8.86 -29.46
CA TYR A 664 47.32 -8.71 -28.05
C TYR A 664 47.45 -7.22 -27.69
N MET A 665 47.04 -6.87 -26.47
CA MET A 665 47.12 -5.50 -25.95
C MET A 665 47.99 -5.41 -24.67
N PRO A 666 48.39 -4.21 -24.23
CA PRO A 666 48.89 -3.99 -22.89
C PRO A 666 47.99 -4.60 -21.82
N LYS A 667 48.53 -5.55 -21.06
CA LYS A 667 48.07 -5.75 -19.70
C LYS A 667 48.46 -4.51 -18.93
N ALA A 668 47.49 -3.65 -18.66
CA ALA A 668 47.67 -2.43 -17.88
C ALA A 668 48.55 -2.75 -16.67
N GLU A 669 49.76 -2.19 -16.67
CA GLU A 669 50.71 -2.47 -15.60
C GLU A 669 50.08 -2.02 -14.29
N LYS A 670 50.36 -2.77 -13.22
CA LYS A 670 50.03 -2.25 -11.90
C LYS A 670 50.94 -1.05 -11.68
N THR A 671 50.38 0.15 -11.86
CA THR A 671 50.73 1.33 -11.07
C THR A 671 50.54 0.96 -9.60
N VAL A 672 51.54 0.26 -9.09
CA VAL A 672 51.96 0.38 -7.71
C VAL A 672 52.08 1.89 -7.51
N HIS A 673 51.20 2.46 -6.70
CA HIS A 673 51.53 3.68 -6.00
C HIS A 673 52.79 3.36 -5.20
N VAL A 674 53.93 3.63 -5.83
CA VAL A 674 55.20 3.72 -5.17
C VAL A 674 55.12 5.05 -4.44
N GLU A 675 55.02 4.92 -3.13
CA GLU A 675 55.45 5.93 -2.18
C GLU A 675 56.83 6.42 -2.67
N ALA A 676 56.87 7.58 -3.33
CA ALA A 676 58.03 8.09 -4.05
C ALA A 676 59.07 8.72 -3.11
N LEU A 677 60.22 9.18 -3.63
CA LEU A 677 61.19 10.01 -2.91
C LEU A 677 60.91 11.51 -3.19
N GLN A 678 60.98 12.54 -2.32
CA GLN A 678 61.26 12.82 -0.89
C GLN A 678 60.80 11.81 0.22
N VAL A 679 61.04 11.93 1.53
CA VAL A 679 61.07 13.08 2.46
C VAL A 679 59.79 13.96 2.49
N ASP A 680 58.55 13.48 2.39
CA ASP A 680 58.00 12.11 2.19
C ASP A 680 56.84 12.09 1.18
N THR A 681 56.64 10.96 0.51
CA THR A 681 55.91 10.87 -0.78
C THR A 681 55.36 9.46 -1.04
N PRO A 682 54.29 9.24 -1.84
CA PRO A 682 52.95 8.98 -1.27
C PRO A 682 52.15 7.81 -1.94
N PRO A 683 51.04 7.31 -1.37
CA PRO A 683 51.05 6.34 -0.27
C PRO A 683 50.76 4.90 -0.71
N ARG A 684 51.43 3.89 -0.13
CA ARG A 684 51.36 2.50 -0.60
C ARG A 684 50.38 1.61 0.20
N LYS A 685 49.12 1.65 -0.25
CA LYS A 685 48.09 0.57 -0.11
C LYS A 685 47.54 0.34 1.32
N ARG A 686 46.21 0.36 1.48
CA ARG A 686 45.28 -0.81 1.35
C ARG A 686 45.76 -2.03 2.16
N ILE A 687 44.89 -2.65 2.94
CA ILE A 687 44.04 -3.74 2.41
C ILE A 687 42.65 -3.85 3.08
N CYS A 688 41.72 -4.46 2.34
CA CYS A 688 40.33 -4.73 2.71
C CYS A 688 40.01 -6.22 2.50
N SER A 689 39.04 -6.76 3.25
CA SER A 689 38.52 -8.13 3.13
C SER A 689 36.99 -8.12 3.33
N LYS A 690 36.14 -8.46 2.34
CA LYS A 690 35.84 -9.79 1.71
C LYS A 690 34.72 -10.55 2.47
N LYS A 691 33.80 -11.33 1.85
CA LYS A 691 33.36 -11.55 0.44
C LYS A 691 32.02 -12.36 0.41
N PRO A 692 31.28 -12.48 -0.72
CA PRO A 692 30.09 -13.34 -0.87
C PRO A 692 30.15 -14.33 -2.08
N GLY A 693 29.00 -14.97 -2.43
CA GLY A 693 28.67 -15.85 -3.58
C GLY A 693 27.23 -16.43 -3.42
N GLU A 694 26.61 -17.30 -4.25
CA GLU A 694 26.88 -18.01 -5.55
C GLU A 694 25.50 -18.34 -6.25
N ASP A 695 25.45 -19.02 -7.42
CA ASP A 695 24.34 -18.92 -8.43
C ASP A 695 23.77 -20.27 -9.03
N GLU A 696 22.66 -20.26 -9.81
CA GLU A 696 21.92 -21.45 -10.40
C GLU A 696 21.42 -21.23 -11.89
N GLU A 697 20.85 -22.24 -12.60
CA GLU A 697 20.79 -22.39 -14.11
C GLU A 697 19.46 -22.14 -14.92
N MET A 698 19.44 -22.31 -16.27
CA MET A 698 18.38 -21.83 -17.23
C MET A 698 18.27 -22.57 -18.63
N THR A 699 17.15 -22.43 -19.39
CA THR A 699 16.82 -23.10 -20.71
C THR A 699 16.65 -22.15 -21.96
N ALA A 700 15.86 -22.50 -23.03
CA ALA A 700 16.04 -22.02 -24.45
C ALA A 700 14.76 -21.55 -25.26
N PRO A 701 14.87 -20.88 -26.47
CA PRO A 701 13.82 -20.00 -27.07
C PRO A 701 13.24 -20.37 -28.49
N THR A 702 12.47 -19.45 -29.15
CA THR A 702 11.69 -19.65 -30.42
C THR A 702 11.52 -18.35 -31.28
N VAL A 703 11.02 -18.41 -32.54
CA VAL A 703 11.02 -17.33 -33.58
C VAL A 703 9.61 -16.91 -34.10
N VAL A 704 9.40 -15.64 -34.53
CA VAL A 704 8.09 -15.07 -35.01
C VAL A 704 8.23 -13.96 -36.09
N THR A 705 7.25 -13.81 -37.00
CA THR A 705 7.18 -12.82 -38.13
C THR A 705 6.24 -11.62 -37.85
N LYS A 706 6.46 -10.44 -38.48
CA LYS A 706 5.63 -9.21 -38.33
C LYS A 706 5.48 -8.39 -39.64
N GLN A 707 4.48 -7.49 -39.68
CA GLN A 707 4.21 -6.50 -40.74
C GLN A 707 4.75 -5.10 -40.35
N ILE A 708 4.71 -4.14 -41.29
CA ILE A 708 5.28 -2.79 -41.16
C ILE A 708 4.33 -1.76 -41.78
N VAL A 709 4.12 -0.62 -41.12
CA VAL A 709 3.36 0.53 -41.63
C VAL A 709 4.32 1.58 -42.19
N THR A 710 4.03 2.17 -43.35
CA THR A 710 4.88 3.17 -44.02
C THR A 710 4.05 4.33 -44.55
N TYR A 711 4.61 5.54 -44.58
CA TYR A 711 3.94 6.70 -45.20
C TYR A 711 4.93 7.77 -45.66
N GLY A 712 4.65 8.37 -46.82
CA GLY A 712 5.47 9.42 -47.42
C GLY A 712 6.91 8.98 -47.73
N SER A 713 7.84 9.94 -47.74
CA SER A 713 9.24 9.73 -48.10
C SER A 713 10.07 9.09 -46.96
N GLY A 714 9.75 7.83 -46.62
CA GLY A 714 10.65 6.94 -45.86
C GLY A 714 10.45 6.86 -44.34
N LEU A 715 9.33 7.35 -43.79
CA LEU A 715 8.98 7.10 -42.38
C LEU A 715 8.26 5.76 -42.24
N THR A 716 8.80 4.88 -41.40
CA THR A 716 8.26 3.54 -41.12
C THR A 716 7.95 3.37 -39.63
N TRP A 717 6.94 2.57 -39.34
CA TRP A 717 6.50 2.23 -37.99
C TRP A 717 6.26 0.72 -37.93
N ILE A 718 6.81 0.07 -36.89
CA ILE A 718 6.61 -1.36 -36.63
C ILE A 718 5.82 -1.46 -35.30
N PRO A 719 4.49 -1.30 -35.33
CA PRO A 719 3.64 -1.46 -34.16
C PRO A 719 3.76 -2.86 -33.56
N GLU A 720 3.40 -2.98 -32.27
CA GLU A 720 3.03 -4.28 -31.71
C GLU A 720 1.72 -4.72 -32.40
N GLN A 721 1.69 -5.95 -32.91
CA GLN A 721 0.59 -6.46 -33.73
C GLN A 721 0.10 -7.83 -33.24
N LYS A 722 -1.18 -8.10 -33.47
CA LYS A 722 -1.79 -9.42 -33.29
C LYS A 722 -2.89 -9.65 -34.32
N THR A 723 -3.06 -10.90 -34.76
CA THR A 723 -4.14 -11.27 -35.69
C THR A 723 -5.34 -11.77 -34.90
N ALA A 724 -6.53 -11.24 -35.19
CA ALA A 724 -7.80 -11.71 -34.61
C ALA A 724 -8.93 -11.45 -35.63
N GLU A 725 -9.87 -12.39 -35.76
CA GLU A 725 -10.95 -12.36 -36.78
C GLU A 725 -10.43 -12.17 -38.23
N GLY A 726 -9.24 -12.70 -38.53
CA GLY A 726 -8.57 -12.54 -39.84
C GLY A 726 -7.97 -11.14 -40.08
N VAL A 727 -8.27 -10.16 -39.24
CA VAL A 727 -7.72 -8.80 -39.30
C VAL A 727 -6.40 -8.74 -38.53
N THR A 728 -5.42 -7.99 -39.04
CA THR A 728 -4.20 -7.66 -38.27
C THR A 728 -4.43 -6.34 -37.54
N TRP A 729 -4.40 -6.41 -36.21
CA TRP A 729 -4.64 -5.29 -35.31
C TRP A 729 -3.33 -4.69 -34.85
N PHE A 730 -3.23 -3.36 -34.89
CA PHE A 730 -2.01 -2.64 -34.56
C PHE A 730 -2.18 -1.78 -33.30
N LYS A 731 -1.27 -1.94 -32.35
CA LYS A 731 -1.32 -1.28 -31.04
C LYS A 731 -0.94 0.19 -31.17
N VAL A 732 -1.89 1.07 -30.87
CA VAL A 732 -1.72 2.53 -30.90
C VAL A 732 -1.54 3.03 -29.48
N SER A 733 -0.32 3.42 -29.12
CA SER A 733 0.03 3.86 -27.76
C SER A 733 0.69 5.23 -27.78
N LYS A 734 0.24 6.14 -26.92
CA LYS A 734 0.88 7.46 -26.70
C LYS A 734 2.31 7.39 -26.13
N TRP A 735 2.79 6.20 -25.77
CA TRP A 735 4.17 5.96 -25.35
C TRP A 735 5.01 5.22 -26.40
N ASP A 736 4.43 4.89 -27.56
CA ASP A 736 5.18 4.27 -28.66
C ASP A 736 6.08 5.32 -29.36
N ARG A 737 7.39 5.09 -29.26
CA ARG A 737 8.43 5.93 -29.86
C ARG A 737 8.46 5.81 -31.39
N GLY A 738 8.05 4.67 -31.94
CA GLY A 738 7.88 4.44 -33.37
C GLY A 738 6.72 5.26 -33.91
N LEU A 739 5.55 5.19 -33.27
CA LEU A 739 4.39 6.02 -33.62
C LEU A 739 4.73 7.52 -33.52
N PHE A 740 5.39 7.97 -32.46
CA PHE A 740 5.79 9.38 -32.35
C PHE A 740 6.69 9.81 -33.51
N ARG A 741 7.71 9.00 -33.85
CA ARG A 741 8.63 9.28 -34.97
C ARG A 741 7.91 9.29 -36.32
N PHE A 742 6.96 8.38 -36.50
CA PHE A 742 6.11 8.32 -37.68
C PHE A 742 5.19 9.53 -37.81
N VAL A 743 4.61 10.01 -36.70
CA VAL A 743 3.75 11.19 -36.68
C VAL A 743 4.54 12.47 -36.96
N TYR A 744 5.54 12.79 -36.13
CA TYR A 744 6.22 14.10 -36.13
C TYR A 744 7.51 14.14 -36.95
N GLY A 745 7.93 13.02 -37.56
CA GLY A 745 9.20 12.89 -38.30
C GLY A 745 10.48 12.94 -37.43
N LYS A 746 10.33 13.18 -36.12
CA LYS A 746 11.40 13.36 -35.13
C LYS A 746 11.16 12.41 -33.95
N GLY A 747 12.20 12.00 -33.22
CA GLY A 747 12.04 11.12 -32.05
C GLY A 747 11.34 11.81 -30.87
N LEU A 748 10.67 11.02 -30.02
CA LEU A 748 10.03 11.51 -28.78
C LEU A 748 11.10 12.03 -27.80
N ASP A 749 11.22 13.35 -27.69
CA ASP A 749 12.06 13.96 -26.66
C ASP A 749 11.28 14.08 -25.35
N LEU A 750 11.89 13.61 -24.26
CA LEU A 750 11.31 13.63 -22.92
C LEU A 750 11.99 14.64 -22.00
N ARG A 751 13.01 15.36 -22.47
CA ARG A 751 13.71 16.39 -21.69
C ARG A 751 12.75 17.54 -21.32
N LYS A 752 13.09 18.30 -20.28
CA LYS A 752 12.44 19.56 -19.95
C LYS A 752 13.34 20.69 -20.47
N ASN A 753 12.92 21.40 -21.51
CA ASN A 753 13.45 22.73 -21.80
C ASN A 753 12.38 23.57 -22.51
N THR A 754 12.45 24.88 -22.39
CA THR A 754 11.28 25.77 -22.53
C THR A 754 10.96 26.18 -23.96
N ASP A 755 11.95 26.17 -24.86
CA ASP A 755 11.89 26.94 -26.12
C ASP A 755 11.51 26.12 -27.36
N ASN A 756 11.13 24.85 -27.20
CA ASN A 756 10.51 24.05 -28.25
C ASN A 756 9.07 23.71 -27.86
N GLN A 757 8.15 23.82 -28.83
CA GLN A 757 6.77 23.35 -28.70
C GLN A 757 6.75 21.91 -28.17
N ASN A 758 5.99 21.66 -27.09
CA ASN A 758 6.04 20.42 -26.31
C ASN A 758 5.35 19.23 -27.04
N LEU A 759 5.82 18.86 -28.24
CA LEU A 759 5.26 17.79 -29.05
C LEU A 759 5.15 16.48 -28.24
N SER A 760 3.94 15.91 -28.20
CA SER A 760 3.62 14.72 -27.42
C SER A 760 2.48 13.96 -28.09
N LEU A 761 2.39 12.64 -27.88
CA LEU A 761 1.16 11.89 -28.19
C LEU A 761 0.17 11.90 -27.01
N ASN A 762 0.51 12.55 -25.88
CA ASN A 762 -0.40 12.79 -24.76
C ASN A 762 -1.26 14.06 -25.01
N THR A 763 -1.94 14.10 -26.15
CA THR A 763 -2.82 15.17 -26.63
C THR A 763 -4.25 15.01 -26.10
N PRO A 764 -5.13 16.03 -26.24
CA PRO A 764 -6.58 15.85 -26.26
C PRO A 764 -6.99 14.76 -27.24
N PHE A 765 -6.48 14.77 -28.48
CA PHE A 765 -6.81 13.78 -29.50
C PHE A 765 -6.67 12.32 -29.05
N PHE A 766 -5.59 11.91 -28.36
CA PHE A 766 -5.46 10.52 -27.87
C PHE A 766 -6.44 10.18 -26.74
N GLU A 767 -6.68 11.10 -25.81
CA GLU A 767 -7.67 10.88 -24.75
C GLU A 767 -9.10 10.88 -25.32
N ASN A 768 -9.36 11.67 -26.37
CA ASN A 768 -10.63 11.70 -27.09
C ASN A 768 -10.83 10.44 -27.96
N MET A 769 -9.76 9.85 -28.53
CA MET A 769 -9.85 8.53 -29.16
C MET A 769 -10.20 7.45 -28.13
N LEU A 770 -9.60 7.48 -26.93
CA LEU A 770 -9.98 6.57 -25.84
C LEU A 770 -11.41 6.82 -25.34
N ALA A 771 -11.87 8.08 -25.32
CA ALA A 771 -13.24 8.46 -24.97
C ALA A 771 -14.24 7.92 -26.01
N ARG A 772 -14.07 8.25 -27.29
CA ARG A 772 -14.88 7.75 -28.41
C ARG A 772 -14.91 6.22 -28.47
N ARG A 773 -13.77 5.56 -28.25
CA ARG A 773 -13.71 4.09 -28.11
C ARG A 773 -14.55 3.59 -26.94
N GLN A 774 -14.52 4.28 -25.80
CA GLN A 774 -15.30 3.89 -24.63
C GLN A 774 -16.79 4.24 -24.75
N GLU A 775 -17.14 5.32 -25.42
CA GLU A 775 -18.51 5.72 -25.77
C GLU A 775 -19.13 4.68 -26.70
N ALA A 776 -18.47 4.35 -27.82
CA ALA A 776 -18.96 3.35 -28.76
C ALA A 776 -19.10 1.96 -28.11
N PHE A 777 -18.15 1.54 -27.24
CA PHE A 777 -18.32 0.30 -26.48
C PHE A 777 -19.41 0.41 -25.41
N ASN A 778 -19.62 1.56 -24.75
CA ASN A 778 -20.76 1.74 -23.85
C ASN A 778 -22.10 1.64 -24.62
N GLU A 779 -22.17 2.23 -25.81
CA GLU A 779 -23.34 2.27 -26.67
C GLU A 779 -23.69 0.87 -27.19
N ALA A 780 -22.76 0.15 -27.83
CA ALA A 780 -23.01 -1.21 -28.32
C ALA A 780 -23.23 -2.24 -27.20
N ILE A 781 -22.68 -2.03 -25.99
CA ILE A 781 -23.06 -2.81 -24.80
C ILE A 781 -24.48 -2.45 -24.37
N SER A 782 -24.85 -1.16 -24.35
CA SER A 782 -26.21 -0.72 -24.00
C SER A 782 -27.26 -1.09 -25.04
N GLU A 783 -26.89 -1.26 -26.30
CA GLU A 783 -27.74 -1.74 -27.38
C GLU A 783 -28.03 -3.23 -27.19
N ARG A 784 -26.98 -4.05 -27.10
CA ARG A 784 -27.11 -5.50 -26.81
C ARG A 784 -27.86 -5.81 -25.52
N LEU A 785 -27.69 -5.01 -24.46
CA LEU A 785 -28.47 -5.17 -23.23
C LEU A 785 -29.95 -4.78 -23.39
N LYS A 786 -30.31 -3.91 -24.35
CA LYS A 786 -31.71 -3.65 -24.72
C LYS A 786 -32.25 -4.69 -25.70
N ASP A 787 -31.40 -5.27 -26.54
CA ASP A 787 -31.80 -6.37 -27.42
C ASP A 787 -32.13 -7.61 -26.59
N GLU A 788 -31.31 -7.93 -25.58
CA GLU A 788 -31.63 -8.96 -24.56
C GLU A 788 -32.89 -8.63 -23.74
N GLU A 789 -33.24 -7.34 -23.54
CA GLU A 789 -34.51 -6.92 -22.93
C GLU A 789 -35.71 -6.91 -23.91
N ASN A 790 -35.49 -6.96 -25.24
CA ASN A 790 -36.55 -6.91 -26.28
C ASN A 790 -36.83 -8.27 -26.94
N ASP A 791 -35.87 -9.20 -26.96
CA ASP A 791 -36.08 -10.58 -27.43
C ASP A 791 -36.94 -11.40 -26.43
N GLU A 792 -37.16 -10.91 -25.20
CA GLU A 792 -38.25 -11.38 -24.34
C GLU A 792 -39.60 -10.80 -24.82
N ALA A 793 -40.48 -11.69 -25.33
CA ALA A 793 -41.72 -11.30 -25.99
C ALA A 793 -42.66 -10.42 -25.12
N PRO A 794 -43.30 -9.39 -25.70
CA PRO A 794 -43.79 -8.23 -24.95
C PRO A 794 -45.04 -8.49 -24.09
N GLN A 795 -45.04 -7.93 -22.88
CA GLN A 795 -46.25 -7.69 -22.09
C GLN A 795 -46.75 -6.23 -22.26
N PRO A 796 -48.07 -5.98 -22.19
CA PRO A 796 -48.67 -4.74 -22.68
C PRO A 796 -48.38 -3.51 -21.82
N GLU A 797 -48.27 -2.36 -22.50
CA GLU A 797 -47.86 -1.07 -21.94
C GLU A 797 -48.76 -0.53 -20.81
N LYS A 798 -48.14 0.17 -19.85
CA LYS A 798 -48.77 1.27 -19.11
C LYS A 798 -47.84 2.48 -19.06
N ALA A 799 -47.96 3.34 -20.07
CA ALA A 799 -47.14 4.54 -20.19
C ALA A 799 -47.45 5.57 -19.07
N GLN A 800 -46.43 5.96 -18.32
CA GLN A 800 -46.40 7.22 -17.58
C GLN A 800 -45.06 7.92 -17.81
N LYS A 801 -45.09 8.98 -18.63
CA LYS A 801 -43.92 9.83 -18.88
C LYS A 801 -43.54 10.58 -17.60
N LYS A 802 -42.37 10.27 -17.03
CA LYS A 802 -41.60 11.20 -16.21
C LYS A 802 -40.23 11.37 -16.83
N THR A 803 -39.88 12.61 -17.18
CA THR A 803 -38.62 13.04 -17.83
C THR A 803 -37.42 12.96 -16.87
N LYS A 804 -37.12 11.75 -16.42
CA LYS A 804 -35.94 11.43 -15.61
C LYS A 804 -34.72 11.53 -16.53
N LYS A 805 -33.86 12.55 -16.32
CA LYS A 805 -32.61 12.74 -17.09
C LYS A 805 -31.87 11.41 -17.21
N THR A 806 -31.77 10.89 -18.43
CA THR A 806 -31.15 9.60 -18.71
C THR A 806 -29.68 9.68 -18.32
N LYS A 807 -29.28 8.97 -17.26
CA LYS A 807 -27.86 8.83 -16.96
C LYS A 807 -27.23 8.05 -18.11
N GLU A 808 -26.21 8.63 -18.73
CA GLU A 808 -25.41 7.96 -19.76
C GLU A 808 -25.01 6.57 -19.26
N PHE A 809 -25.32 5.54 -20.04
CA PHE A 809 -24.91 4.18 -19.69
C PHE A 809 -23.38 4.13 -19.73
N LYS A 810 -22.78 3.80 -18.58
CA LYS A 810 -21.34 3.67 -18.46
C LYS A 810 -21.01 2.22 -18.18
N ALA A 811 -20.38 1.55 -19.16
CA ALA A 811 -19.99 0.17 -18.97
C ALA A 811 -19.00 0.04 -17.80
N THR A 812 -19.02 -1.13 -17.16
CA THR A 812 -18.03 -1.54 -16.17
C THR A 812 -17.43 -2.87 -16.59
N GLN A 813 -16.37 -3.34 -15.94
CA GLN A 813 -15.74 -4.64 -16.23
C GLN A 813 -16.73 -5.83 -16.16
N LYS A 814 -17.85 -5.69 -15.43
CA LYS A 814 -18.92 -6.70 -15.41
C LYS A 814 -19.60 -6.88 -16.78
N HIS A 815 -19.49 -5.89 -17.66
CA HIS A 815 -20.15 -5.88 -18.96
C HIS A 815 -19.17 -6.24 -20.11
N ASP A 816 -17.93 -6.60 -19.81
CA ASP A 816 -16.91 -6.98 -20.80
C ASP A 816 -17.36 -8.14 -21.71
N ILE A 817 -18.26 -9.02 -21.21
CA ILE A 817 -18.83 -10.14 -21.96
C ILE A 817 -19.80 -9.72 -23.08
N TYR A 818 -20.42 -8.55 -22.96
CA TYR A 818 -21.38 -8.02 -23.93
C TYR A 818 -20.71 -7.19 -25.03
N ALA A 819 -19.44 -6.83 -24.87
CA ALA A 819 -18.72 -6.04 -25.86
C ALA A 819 -18.58 -6.79 -27.19
N PRO A 820 -18.80 -6.14 -28.35
CA PRO A 820 -18.41 -6.72 -29.63
C PRO A 820 -16.87 -6.85 -29.70
N HIS A 821 -16.36 -7.89 -30.36
CA HIS A 821 -14.92 -8.17 -30.43
C HIS A 821 -14.14 -7.00 -31.06
N SER A 822 -14.73 -6.37 -32.06
CA SER A 822 -14.31 -5.10 -32.62
C SER A 822 -15.51 -4.22 -32.94
N ILE A 823 -15.31 -2.90 -32.97
CA ILE A 823 -16.36 -1.91 -33.28
C ILE A 823 -15.80 -0.80 -34.20
N GLN A 824 -16.67 -0.15 -34.96
CA GLN A 824 -16.33 1.01 -35.78
C GLN A 824 -16.47 2.29 -34.95
N ILE A 825 -15.46 3.16 -34.99
CA ILE A 825 -15.44 4.44 -34.28
C ILE A 825 -15.14 5.59 -35.24
N ASP A 826 -15.83 6.70 -35.03
CA ASP A 826 -15.42 8.00 -35.58
C ASP A 826 -14.17 8.46 -34.83
N LEU A 827 -13.03 8.56 -35.52
CA LEU A 827 -11.86 9.22 -34.96
C LEU A 827 -12.15 10.73 -34.82
N PRO A 828 -11.76 11.37 -33.70
CA PRO A 828 -12.01 12.79 -33.50
C PRO A 828 -11.33 13.64 -34.58
N GLY A 829 -11.98 14.74 -34.98
CA GLY A 829 -11.45 15.70 -35.93
C GLY A 829 -10.31 16.55 -35.36
N GLU A 830 -9.66 17.30 -36.25
CA GLU A 830 -8.48 18.14 -35.93
C GLU A 830 -8.84 19.37 -35.08
N ALA A 831 -10.10 19.80 -35.15
CA ALA A 831 -10.75 20.80 -34.30
C ALA A 831 -12.24 20.41 -34.12
N GLU A 832 -12.99 21.14 -33.28
CA GLU A 832 -14.46 20.99 -33.23
C GLU A 832 -15.05 21.34 -34.60
N GLY A 833 -15.83 20.42 -35.19
CA GLY A 833 -16.35 20.52 -36.56
C GLY A 833 -15.42 19.99 -37.67
N GLY A 834 -14.21 19.50 -37.35
CA GLY A 834 -13.30 18.94 -38.35
C GLY A 834 -13.74 17.59 -38.93
N ASN A 835 -13.24 17.26 -40.14
CA ASN A 835 -13.51 15.99 -40.83
C ASN A 835 -13.27 14.78 -39.92
N LYS A 836 -14.25 13.87 -39.87
CA LYS A 836 -14.16 12.59 -39.17
C LYS A 836 -13.67 11.49 -40.13
N VAL A 837 -12.84 10.58 -39.62
CA VAL A 837 -12.42 9.37 -40.36
C VAL A 837 -12.80 8.14 -39.53
N GLN A 838 -13.45 7.17 -40.17
CA GLN A 838 -13.93 5.98 -39.49
C GLN A 838 -12.83 4.91 -39.42
N CYS A 839 -12.68 4.29 -38.24
CA CYS A 839 -11.68 3.27 -37.99
C CYS A 839 -12.29 2.13 -37.17
N ARG A 840 -11.88 0.88 -37.42
CA ARG A 840 -12.24 -0.24 -36.53
C ARG A 840 -11.23 -0.34 -35.39
N THR A 841 -11.74 -0.55 -34.18
CA THR A 841 -10.96 -0.79 -32.96
C THR A 841 -11.31 -2.14 -32.36
N LEU A 842 -10.30 -2.86 -31.89
CA LEU A 842 -10.47 -4.11 -31.14
C LEU A 842 -10.78 -3.84 -29.66
N PHE A 843 -11.53 -4.74 -29.03
CA PHE A 843 -11.79 -4.73 -27.59
C PHE A 843 -10.64 -5.34 -26.76
N GLU A 844 -10.33 -4.74 -25.61
CA GLU A 844 -9.40 -5.27 -24.59
C GLU A 844 -9.89 -4.95 -23.15
N GLY A 845 -11.19 -5.05 -22.91
CA GLY A 845 -11.81 -4.75 -21.60
C GLY A 845 -12.19 -3.28 -21.41
N VAL A 846 -13.29 -3.06 -20.70
CA VAL A 846 -13.82 -1.72 -20.40
C VAL A 846 -12.82 -0.93 -19.54
N GLY A 847 -12.59 0.33 -19.94
CA GLY A 847 -11.63 1.22 -19.26
C GLY A 847 -10.16 0.93 -19.56
N SER A 848 -9.84 -0.04 -20.43
CA SER A 848 -8.46 -0.29 -20.87
C SER A 848 -7.83 0.97 -21.47
N ARG A 849 -6.55 1.22 -21.16
CA ARG A 849 -5.75 2.34 -21.71
C ARG A 849 -4.95 1.97 -22.96
N THR A 850 -5.05 0.72 -23.40
CA THR A 850 -4.52 0.26 -24.69
C THR A 850 -5.55 0.51 -25.79
N MET A 851 -5.10 0.80 -26.99
CA MET A 851 -5.94 0.94 -28.18
C MET A 851 -5.32 0.12 -29.32
N TRP A 852 -6.16 -0.54 -30.11
CA TRP A 852 -5.75 -1.43 -31.19
C TRP A 852 -6.61 -1.15 -32.40
N LEU A 853 -6.02 -0.61 -33.46
CA LEU A 853 -6.74 -0.11 -34.62
C LEU A 853 -6.45 -0.94 -35.88
N GLU A 854 -7.45 -0.98 -36.76
CA GLU A 854 -7.29 -1.41 -38.17
C GLU A 854 -6.72 -0.22 -38.96
N LEU A 855 -5.42 -0.29 -39.29
CA LEU A 855 -4.69 0.83 -39.91
C LEU A 855 -4.78 0.77 -41.44
N LYS A 856 -5.70 1.56 -41.99
CA LYS A 856 -5.81 1.87 -43.43
C LYS A 856 -5.13 3.19 -43.77
N ASP A 857 -4.84 3.41 -45.05
CA ASP A 857 -4.15 4.61 -45.56
C ASP A 857 -4.76 5.94 -45.09
N ASP A 858 -6.08 6.03 -45.05
CA ASP A 858 -6.87 7.17 -44.59
C ASP A 858 -6.81 7.33 -43.06
N VAL A 859 -7.00 6.24 -42.31
CA VAL A 859 -6.83 6.18 -40.85
C VAL A 859 -5.42 6.62 -40.44
N VAL A 860 -4.40 6.13 -41.13
CA VAL A 860 -2.98 6.44 -40.88
C VAL A 860 -2.67 7.91 -41.16
N LYS A 861 -3.22 8.48 -42.25
CA LYS A 861 -3.16 9.92 -42.54
C LYS A 861 -3.86 10.73 -41.43
N HIS A 862 -5.08 10.36 -41.07
CA HIS A 862 -5.89 11.07 -40.09
C HIS A 862 -5.22 11.11 -38.71
N ILE A 863 -4.68 9.98 -38.26
CA ILE A 863 -3.90 9.89 -37.02
C ILE A 863 -2.66 10.79 -37.10
N GLN A 864 -1.90 10.75 -38.21
CA GLN A 864 -0.71 11.58 -38.36
C GLN A 864 -1.03 13.09 -38.35
N THR A 865 -2.09 13.54 -39.02
CA THR A 865 -2.43 14.96 -39.12
C THR A 865 -3.13 15.47 -37.85
N SER A 866 -4.07 14.70 -37.29
CA SER A 866 -4.75 15.05 -36.03
C SER A 866 -3.81 15.13 -34.83
N PHE A 867 -2.77 14.29 -34.76
CA PHE A 867 -1.73 14.47 -33.74
C PHE A 867 -0.87 15.74 -33.96
N LYS A 868 -0.68 16.21 -35.19
CA LYS A 868 0.07 17.46 -35.47
C LYS A 868 -0.73 18.71 -35.09
N HIS A 869 -2.04 18.71 -35.30
CA HIS A 869 -2.91 19.85 -34.98
C HIS A 869 -3.45 19.84 -33.55
N SER A 870 -3.58 18.67 -32.90
CA SER A 870 -4.01 18.62 -31.50
C SER A 870 -2.87 19.02 -30.56
N GLU A 871 -2.95 20.21 -29.98
CA GLU A 871 -1.97 20.71 -29.00
C GLU A 871 -1.71 19.68 -27.90
N ALA A 872 -0.44 19.41 -27.59
CA ALA A 872 -0.09 18.54 -26.48
C ALA A 872 -0.66 19.09 -25.17
N LYS A 873 -1.37 18.27 -24.37
CA LYS A 873 -1.91 18.74 -23.08
C LYS A 873 -0.73 19.30 -22.27
N PRO A 874 -0.81 20.54 -21.74
CA PRO A 874 0.30 21.17 -21.05
C PRO A 874 0.82 20.20 -19.99
N ARG A 875 2.08 19.77 -20.19
CA ARG A 875 2.69 18.62 -19.54
C ARG A 875 2.63 18.82 -18.03
N LYS A 876 1.59 18.26 -17.38
CA LYS A 876 1.12 18.67 -16.05
C LYS A 876 2.30 19.09 -15.19
N THR A 877 2.44 20.39 -15.01
CA THR A 877 3.22 20.91 -13.89
C THR A 877 2.69 20.17 -12.67
N ILE A 878 3.60 19.63 -11.87
CA ILE A 878 3.23 19.11 -10.56
C ILE A 878 2.65 20.34 -9.88
N LYS A 879 1.32 20.40 -9.77
CA LYS A 879 0.68 21.49 -9.03
C LYS A 879 1.35 21.48 -7.67
N PRO A 880 1.83 22.62 -7.13
CA PRO A 880 2.24 22.65 -5.75
C PRO A 880 1.10 22.02 -4.94
N LYS A 881 1.45 21.15 -3.98
CA LYS A 881 0.45 20.58 -3.07
C LYS A 881 -0.39 21.75 -2.55
N ARG A 882 -1.71 21.57 -2.49
CA ARG A 882 -2.62 22.65 -2.10
C ARG A 882 -2.12 23.23 -0.77
N ALA A 883 -2.22 24.56 -0.61
CA ALA A 883 -1.85 25.22 0.65
C ALA A 883 -2.56 24.62 1.89
N LYS A 884 -3.63 23.83 1.68
CA LYS A 884 -4.28 22.99 2.68
C LYS A 884 -3.42 21.88 3.32
N ASP A 885 -2.20 21.65 2.84
CA ASP A 885 -1.28 20.63 3.37
C ASP A 885 -0.10 21.25 4.16
N SER A 886 -0.12 22.56 4.47
CA SER A 886 0.91 23.21 5.31
C SER A 886 0.59 23.04 6.81
N PRO A 887 1.59 22.87 7.69
CA PRO A 887 1.37 22.82 9.15
C PRO A 887 0.73 24.10 9.69
N GLN A 888 1.11 25.27 9.17
CA GLN A 888 0.46 26.54 9.53
C GLN A 888 -1.02 26.51 9.14
N TRP A 889 -1.36 26.15 7.89
CA TRP A 889 -2.76 26.12 7.44
C TRP A 889 -3.61 25.15 8.27
N TRP A 890 -3.06 23.98 8.62
CA TRP A 890 -3.72 23.02 9.52
C TRP A 890 -3.94 23.58 10.93
N ALA A 891 -2.98 24.29 11.50
CA ALA A 891 -3.11 24.93 12.81
C ALA A 891 -4.13 26.10 12.77
N PHE A 892 -4.11 26.92 11.72
CA PHE A 892 -5.04 28.04 11.54
C PHE A 892 -6.51 27.57 11.41
N ASP A 893 -6.77 26.57 10.55
CA ASP A 893 -8.12 26.12 10.20
C ASP A 893 -8.74 25.27 11.33
N ARG A 894 -7.98 24.37 11.98
CA ARG A 894 -8.50 23.55 13.11
C ARG A 894 -8.69 24.34 14.41
N CYS A 895 -7.89 25.37 14.67
CA CYS A 895 -7.92 26.11 15.93
C CYS A 895 -8.68 27.45 15.85
N GLY A 896 -9.50 27.67 14.81
CA GLY A 896 -10.36 28.85 14.69
C GLY A 896 -9.61 30.20 14.69
N LEU A 897 -8.30 30.20 14.40
CA LEU A 897 -7.42 31.36 14.57
C LEU A 897 -7.69 32.52 13.60
N LEU A 898 -8.55 32.29 12.59
CA LEU A 898 -9.03 33.33 11.68
C LEU A 898 -10.11 34.23 12.30
N GLU A 899 -10.55 33.95 13.54
CA GLU A 899 -11.49 34.76 14.31
C GLU A 899 -10.79 35.68 15.34
N VAL A 900 -11.38 36.84 15.60
CA VAL A 900 -10.80 37.89 16.46
C VAL A 900 -10.66 37.44 17.91
N LEU A 901 -9.48 37.64 18.49
CA LEU A 901 -9.18 37.37 19.91
C LEU A 901 -9.58 38.59 20.75
N LEU A 902 -10.54 38.42 21.66
CA LEU A 902 -11.08 39.50 22.50
C LEU A 902 -10.42 39.52 23.89
N PRO A 903 -10.19 40.70 24.51
CA PRO A 903 -9.53 40.80 25.81
C PRO A 903 -10.35 40.23 26.97
N ASN A 904 -9.66 39.50 27.85
CA ASN A 904 -10.13 39.00 29.14
C ASN A 904 -9.51 39.80 30.30
N GLU A 905 -10.09 39.66 31.49
CA GLU A 905 -9.75 40.42 32.70
C GLU A 905 -8.25 40.30 33.13
N ASP A 906 -7.59 39.17 32.85
CA ASP A 906 -6.22 38.87 33.28
C ASP A 906 -5.07 39.50 32.43
N ALA A 907 -5.43 40.29 31.41
CA ALA A 907 -4.56 40.67 30.28
C ALA A 907 -4.10 39.45 29.45
N THR A 908 -5.07 38.60 29.12
CA THR A 908 -5.02 37.61 28.03
C THR A 908 -6.15 37.93 27.04
N TRP A 909 -6.07 37.42 25.81
CA TRP A 909 -7.11 37.59 24.79
C TRP A 909 -7.52 36.22 24.25
N SER A 910 -8.79 35.96 24.02
CA SER A 910 -9.24 34.65 23.51
C SER A 910 -10.44 34.75 22.56
N ASN A 911 -10.62 33.69 21.78
CA ASN A 911 -11.87 33.41 21.06
C ASN A 911 -12.41 32.03 21.50
N SER A 912 -13.31 31.44 20.71
CA SER A 912 -13.90 30.11 20.95
C SER A 912 -12.89 28.94 20.95
N SER A 913 -11.70 29.15 20.39
CA SER A 913 -10.81 28.10 19.89
C SER A 913 -9.31 28.31 20.22
N ALA A 914 -8.90 29.53 20.60
CA ALA A 914 -7.51 29.87 20.94
C ALA A 914 -7.39 31.03 21.96
N ILE A 915 -6.23 31.10 22.65
CA ILE A 915 -5.92 32.05 23.73
C ILE A 915 -4.52 32.66 23.55
N LEU A 916 -4.43 33.97 23.30
CA LEU A 916 -3.22 34.80 23.31
C LEU A 916 -2.94 35.31 24.74
N GLY A 917 -1.69 35.25 25.23
CA GLY A 917 -1.36 35.72 26.58
C GLY A 917 0.12 35.98 26.85
N TRP A 918 0.37 36.91 27.79
CA TRP A 918 1.70 37.25 28.28
C TRP A 918 2.13 36.29 29.39
N HIS A 919 3.20 35.50 29.17
CA HIS A 919 3.72 34.61 30.19
C HIS A 919 4.58 35.40 31.20
N LYS A 920 3.94 36.18 32.09
CA LYS A 920 4.53 37.12 33.06
C LYS A 920 5.89 36.68 33.65
N GLN A 921 6.02 35.45 34.16
CA GLN A 921 7.28 34.90 34.71
C GLN A 921 8.44 34.72 33.71
N LYS A 922 8.17 34.52 32.43
CA LYS A 922 9.16 34.22 31.38
C LYS A 922 9.38 35.39 30.41
N LYS A 923 8.59 36.45 30.53
CA LYS A 923 8.57 37.63 29.64
C LYS A 923 8.64 37.24 28.16
N LYS A 924 7.63 36.47 27.73
CA LYS A 924 7.41 36.00 26.35
C LYS A 924 5.92 35.87 26.05
N TRP A 925 5.52 36.23 24.84
CA TRP A 925 4.14 36.11 24.36
C TRP A 925 3.85 34.71 23.80
N ARG A 926 2.58 34.30 23.86
CA ARG A 926 2.13 32.94 23.55
C ARG A 926 0.72 32.95 22.97
N ILE A 927 0.43 32.05 22.02
CA ILE A 927 -0.94 31.67 21.64
C ILE A 927 -1.08 30.16 21.87
N LEU A 928 -2.16 29.80 22.55
CA LEU A 928 -2.52 28.45 22.98
C LEU A 928 -3.82 28.01 22.29
N ASP A 929 -4.08 26.71 22.17
CA ASP A 929 -5.43 26.20 21.92
C ASP A 929 -6.26 26.15 23.22
N MET A 930 -7.55 25.81 23.13
CA MET A 930 -8.44 25.66 24.29
C MET A 930 -8.07 24.49 25.23
N LEU A 931 -7.16 23.60 24.83
CA LEU A 931 -6.64 22.51 25.65
C LEU A 931 -5.32 22.91 26.35
N GLY A 932 -4.80 24.11 26.11
CA GLY A 932 -3.57 24.64 26.68
C GLY A 932 -2.29 24.23 25.94
N ASN A 933 -2.40 23.64 24.74
CA ASN A 933 -1.24 23.34 23.91
C ASN A 933 -0.70 24.63 23.26
N LEU A 934 0.62 24.79 23.22
CA LEU A 934 1.25 26.00 22.70
C LEU A 934 1.33 25.95 21.16
N LEU A 935 0.55 26.79 20.49
CA LEU A 935 0.52 26.88 19.03
C LEU A 935 1.58 27.85 18.49
N TYR A 936 1.66 29.04 19.10
CA TYR A 936 2.62 30.09 18.73
C TYR A 936 3.32 30.67 19.97
N LYS A 937 4.57 31.12 19.80
CA LYS A 937 5.35 31.84 20.83
C LYS A 937 6.08 33.02 20.20
N HIS A 938 6.34 34.08 20.98
CA HIS A 938 7.25 35.14 20.57
C HIS A 938 8.28 35.44 21.66
N GLU A 939 9.53 35.64 21.24
CA GLU A 939 10.69 35.92 22.08
C GLU A 939 10.72 37.33 22.73
N SER A 940 9.71 38.19 22.48
CA SER A 940 9.73 39.59 22.92
C SER A 940 9.61 39.68 24.44
N ARG A 941 10.37 40.60 25.03
CA ARG A 941 10.42 40.86 26.48
C ARG A 941 9.53 42.04 26.92
N GLU A 942 8.80 42.63 25.97
CA GLU A 942 7.92 43.79 26.16
C GLU A 942 6.49 43.35 26.48
N GLU A 943 5.81 44.07 27.38
CA GLU A 943 4.51 43.67 27.93
C GLU A 943 3.31 44.09 27.04
N THR A 944 3.58 44.40 25.78
CA THR A 944 2.61 44.64 24.69
C THR A 944 2.76 43.58 23.61
N PRO A 945 1.67 43.06 22.99
CA PRO A 945 1.76 42.03 21.95
C PRO A 945 2.62 42.50 20.76
N PRO A 946 3.65 41.74 20.34
CA PRO A 946 4.40 42.03 19.13
C PRO A 946 3.53 41.70 17.90
N THR A 947 3.50 42.63 16.94
CA THR A 947 2.68 42.54 15.73
C THR A 947 3.18 41.48 14.74
N GLU A 948 4.49 41.23 14.71
CA GLU A 948 5.18 40.34 13.75
C GLU A 948 6.32 39.60 14.46
N GLY A 949 6.91 38.55 13.85
CA GLY A 949 8.12 37.88 14.39
C GLY A 949 7.87 36.64 15.26
N TRP A 950 6.67 36.06 15.20
CA TRP A 950 6.27 34.88 15.96
C TRP A 950 6.90 33.58 15.44
N LEU A 951 6.84 32.54 16.28
CA LEU A 951 7.32 31.18 16.00
C LEU A 951 6.17 30.18 16.18
N CYS A 952 6.04 29.18 15.32
CA CYS A 952 5.07 28.06 15.43
C CYS A 952 5.78 26.69 15.43
N GLN A 953 5.12 25.62 15.88
CA GLN A 953 5.68 24.26 15.71
C GLN A 953 5.37 23.66 14.33
N ASP A 954 6.37 23.00 13.74
CA ASP A 954 6.19 22.12 12.60
C ASP A 954 5.78 20.69 13.02
N TRP A 955 5.61 19.81 12.02
CA TRP A 955 5.18 18.42 12.20
C TRP A 955 6.25 17.51 12.85
N GLU A 956 7.49 17.98 13.01
CA GLU A 956 8.53 17.30 13.79
C GLU A 956 8.64 17.81 15.24
N GLY A 957 7.88 18.87 15.58
CA GLY A 957 7.85 19.54 16.87
C GLY A 957 8.78 20.76 16.97
N THR A 958 9.32 21.25 15.85
CA THR A 958 10.37 22.28 15.83
C THR A 958 9.79 23.68 15.74
N TRP A 959 10.33 24.65 16.51
CA TRP A 959 9.84 26.02 16.53
C TRP A 959 10.43 26.86 15.40
N CYS A 960 9.65 27.09 14.35
CA CYS A 960 10.06 27.79 13.14
C CYS A 960 9.43 29.19 13.04
N PRO A 961 10.11 30.19 12.43
CA PRO A 961 9.51 31.49 12.10
C PRO A 961 8.18 31.35 11.36
N ALA A 962 7.19 32.11 11.83
CA ALA A 962 5.86 32.17 11.27
C ALA A 962 5.53 33.63 10.91
N GLU A 963 5.01 33.85 9.71
CA GLU A 963 4.47 35.13 9.22
C GLU A 963 3.09 35.42 9.86
N LEU A 964 3.02 35.23 11.18
CA LEU A 964 1.86 35.54 12.00
C LEU A 964 1.85 37.05 12.24
N VAL A 965 0.95 37.76 11.55
CA VAL A 965 0.71 39.17 11.81
C VAL A 965 -0.45 39.27 12.80
N LEU A 966 -0.19 39.81 13.98
CA LEU A 966 -1.22 40.28 14.90
C LEU A 966 -1.58 41.71 14.53
N GLN A 967 -2.80 41.91 14.04
CA GLN A 967 -3.35 43.20 13.67
C GLN A 967 -4.37 43.65 14.71
N GLU A 968 -4.17 44.83 15.29
CA GLU A 968 -5.12 45.42 16.23
C GLU A 968 -6.38 45.87 15.45
N ILE A 969 -7.57 45.55 15.98
CA ILE A 969 -8.85 45.94 15.38
C ILE A 969 -9.60 46.90 16.32
N ASP A 970 -10.18 47.95 15.74
CA ASP A 970 -11.17 48.78 16.42
C ASP A 970 -12.45 47.96 16.70
N ALA A 971 -13.09 48.23 17.84
CA ALA A 971 -14.36 47.60 18.21
C ALA A 971 -15.48 47.85 17.19
N GLN A 972 -15.41 48.93 16.40
CA GLN A 972 -16.39 49.26 15.37
C GLN A 972 -16.36 48.27 14.19
N ASP A 973 -15.19 47.83 13.73
CA ASP A 973 -15.06 46.87 12.62
C ASP A 973 -15.53 45.45 13.00
N TYR A 974 -15.39 45.09 14.27
CA TYR A 974 -15.81 43.79 14.79
C TYR A 974 -17.33 43.55 14.64
N GLU A 975 -18.16 44.55 15.00
CA GLU A 975 -19.62 44.47 14.89
C GLU A 975 -20.16 44.65 13.45
N VAL A 976 -19.29 45.02 12.49
CA VAL A 976 -19.58 44.91 11.04
C VAL A 976 -19.37 43.47 10.58
N MET A 977 -18.18 42.90 10.77
CA MET A 977 -17.85 41.53 10.32
C MET A 977 -18.75 40.45 10.93
N LYS A 978 -19.28 40.68 12.14
CA LYS A 978 -20.18 39.76 12.84
C LYS A 978 -21.54 39.59 12.14
N LYS A 979 -21.96 40.55 11.30
CA LYS A 979 -23.22 40.51 10.54
C LYS A 979 -23.11 39.80 9.19
N GLU A 980 -21.91 39.70 8.62
CA GLU A 980 -21.69 39.03 7.32
C GLU A 980 -21.59 37.51 7.43
N LYS A 981 -21.53 36.96 8.66
CA LYS A 981 -21.32 35.53 8.91
C LYS A 981 -22.60 34.69 9.07
N GLU A 982 -23.78 35.31 9.08
CA GLU A 982 -25.05 34.59 8.91
C GLU A 982 -25.40 34.50 7.41
N PRO A 983 -25.33 33.31 6.77
CA PRO A 983 -25.73 33.18 5.37
C PRO A 983 -27.25 33.28 5.21
N ASP A 984 -27.67 34.41 4.67
CA ASP A 984 -29.07 34.79 4.39
C ASP A 984 -29.85 33.73 3.57
N ARG A 985 -31.16 33.59 3.82
CA ARG A 985 -32.02 32.61 3.10
C ARG A 985 -33.08 33.25 2.18
N PRO A 986 -32.78 33.39 0.89
CA PRO A 986 -33.77 33.48 -0.19
C PRO A 986 -33.51 32.46 -1.34
N LYS A 987 -34.41 32.13 -2.28
CA LYS A 987 -35.89 32.07 -2.36
C LYS A 987 -36.26 31.23 -3.62
N GLU A 988 -37.55 30.96 -3.86
CA GLU A 988 -38.06 30.02 -4.88
C GLU A 988 -38.16 30.59 -6.33
N GLU A 989 -37.70 29.79 -7.31
CA GLU A 989 -38.32 29.35 -8.60
C GLU A 989 -38.83 30.30 -9.73
N ASP A 990 -39.05 29.67 -10.91
CA ASP A 990 -39.74 30.02 -12.18
C ASP A 990 -39.11 30.99 -13.24
N ASP A 991 -39.23 30.82 -14.59
CA ASP A 991 -39.11 29.64 -15.50
C ASP A 991 -39.04 30.06 -17.03
N GLU A 992 -39.17 29.13 -17.99
CA GLU A 992 -39.82 29.08 -19.35
C GLU A 992 -39.61 30.08 -20.55
N MET A 993 -39.01 29.61 -21.66
CA MET A 993 -39.46 29.74 -23.10
C MET A 993 -39.45 31.03 -24.00
N GLU A 994 -38.53 31.01 -24.99
CA GLU A 994 -38.71 30.91 -26.49
C GLU A 994 -39.17 32.04 -27.46
N GLU A 995 -38.38 32.15 -28.56
CA GLU A 995 -38.72 32.17 -30.01
C GLU A 995 -38.91 33.41 -30.95
N VAL A 996 -38.53 33.15 -32.23
CA VAL A 996 -39.02 33.67 -33.55
C VAL A 996 -38.43 34.95 -34.24
N THR A 997 -37.45 34.67 -35.13
CA THR A 997 -37.18 35.14 -36.53
C THR A 997 -37.07 36.63 -36.97
N CYS A 998 -35.95 36.90 -37.68
CA CYS A 998 -35.80 37.53 -39.02
C CYS A 998 -36.51 38.85 -39.41
N GLU A 999 -35.75 39.86 -39.89
CA GLU A 999 -35.40 40.01 -41.32
C GLU A 999 -34.29 41.07 -41.57
N GLU A 1000 -33.81 41.17 -42.82
CA GLU A 1000 -32.78 42.08 -43.37
C GLU A 1000 -33.43 43.35 -44.01
N PRO A 1001 -32.72 44.34 -44.64
CA PRO A 1001 -31.28 44.58 -44.75
C PRO A 1001 -30.85 46.08 -44.54
N ASP A 1002 -29.59 46.37 -44.91
CA ASP A 1002 -29.20 47.45 -45.85
C ASP A 1002 -28.30 48.65 -45.42
N LYS A 1003 -27.05 48.59 -45.92
CA LYS A 1003 -26.26 49.66 -46.58
C LYS A 1003 -25.73 50.89 -45.77
N LYS A 1004 -24.39 50.87 -45.60
CA LYS A 1004 -23.38 51.66 -46.38
C LYS A 1004 -22.56 52.78 -45.71
N ASP A 1005 -21.28 52.79 -46.15
CA ASP A 1005 -20.38 53.94 -46.41
C ASP A 1005 -19.94 54.87 -45.23
N SER A 1006 -18.70 55.37 -45.16
CA SER A 1006 -17.45 55.01 -45.87
C SER A 1006 -16.18 55.65 -45.26
N ALA A 1007 -15.02 55.03 -45.54
CA ALA A 1007 -13.69 55.68 -45.71
C ALA A 1007 -13.00 56.33 -44.46
N CYS A 1008 -11.68 56.59 -44.41
CA CYS A 1008 -10.60 56.37 -45.39
C CYS A 1008 -9.16 56.33 -44.77
N LYS A 1009 -8.19 55.95 -45.62
CA LYS A 1009 -6.73 56.26 -45.61
C LYS A 1009 -5.74 55.42 -44.75
N LYS A 1010 -5.03 54.54 -45.48
CA LYS A 1010 -3.62 54.10 -45.29
C LYS A 1010 -2.63 55.18 -45.87
N PRO A 1011 -1.41 54.95 -46.45
CA PRO A 1011 -0.62 53.74 -46.83
C PRO A 1011 0.49 53.42 -45.77
N ALA A 1012 1.53 52.59 -45.95
CA ALA A 1012 2.09 51.81 -47.08
C ALA A 1012 2.85 50.55 -46.53
N GLU A 1013 3.28 49.49 -47.23
CA GLU A 1013 3.56 49.19 -48.67
C GLU A 1013 4.89 49.88 -49.13
N PRO A 1014 5.88 49.26 -49.85
CA PRO A 1014 5.84 48.35 -51.03
C PRO A 1014 6.76 47.09 -50.87
N LYS A 1015 7.09 46.18 -51.83
CA LYS A 1015 6.51 45.67 -53.12
C LYS A 1015 7.23 44.34 -53.55
N GLU A 1016 6.44 43.34 -53.98
CA GLU A 1016 6.61 42.53 -55.24
C GLU A 1016 7.80 41.54 -55.47
N PRO A 1017 7.77 40.65 -56.50
CA PRO A 1017 6.77 39.59 -56.85
C PRO A 1017 7.48 38.28 -57.39
N PRO A 1018 6.98 37.43 -58.33
CA PRO A 1018 5.67 36.77 -58.68
C PRO A 1018 5.78 35.19 -58.75
N PRO A 1019 4.92 34.36 -59.43
CA PRO A 1019 3.43 34.23 -59.54
C PRO A 1019 2.81 32.77 -59.50
N LYS A 1020 1.45 32.67 -59.50
CA LYS A 1020 0.49 31.56 -59.95
C LYS A 1020 -0.18 30.69 -58.84
N SER A 1021 -1.29 29.93 -59.05
CA SER A 1021 -2.64 30.19 -59.67
C SER A 1021 -3.65 28.99 -59.61
N LYS A 1022 -4.97 29.25 -59.53
CA LYS A 1022 -6.20 28.46 -59.96
C LYS A 1022 -7.01 27.54 -58.98
N LYS A 1023 -8.35 27.80 -58.93
CA LYS A 1023 -9.58 26.98 -58.58
C LYS A 1023 -9.65 26.27 -57.19
N ALA A 1024 -10.67 26.33 -56.30
CA ALA A 1024 -12.16 26.49 -56.31
C ALA A 1024 -12.95 25.15 -56.46
N SER A 1025 -14.06 24.83 -55.75
CA SER A 1025 -14.90 25.49 -54.68
C SER A 1025 -15.98 24.52 -54.07
N CYS A 1026 -16.92 25.01 -53.21
CA CYS A 1026 -18.15 24.33 -52.65
C CYS A 1026 -17.94 23.35 -51.46
N PHE A 1027 -18.87 23.04 -50.49
CA PHE A 1027 -20.16 23.60 -49.97
C PHE A 1027 -20.56 22.91 -48.60
N LEU A 1028 -21.43 23.53 -47.76
CA LEU A 1028 -22.21 23.04 -46.56
C LEU A 1028 -21.39 22.52 -45.31
N GLU A 1029 -21.70 22.76 -44.02
CA GLU A 1029 -22.91 22.95 -43.14
C GLU A 1029 -23.39 21.65 -42.41
N MET A 1030 -24.03 21.61 -41.22
CA MET A 1030 -24.53 22.56 -40.17
C MET A 1030 -24.19 22.00 -38.74
N GLY A 1031 -24.51 22.56 -37.54
CA GLY A 1031 -25.33 23.68 -37.00
C GLY A 1031 -25.01 23.87 -35.48
N GLY A 1032 -25.75 24.50 -34.53
CA GLY A 1032 -27.09 25.17 -34.45
C GLY A 1032 -27.34 25.74 -33.01
N GLY A 1033 -28.58 26.14 -32.62
CA GLY A 1033 -28.97 26.71 -31.29
C GLY A 1033 -30.50 26.61 -31.03
N GLY A 1034 -31.15 27.05 -29.93
CA GLY A 1034 -30.74 27.78 -28.69
C GLY A 1034 -30.86 29.32 -28.76
N PRO A 1035 -31.22 30.11 -27.71
CA PRO A 1035 -31.48 29.82 -26.26
C PRO A 1035 -32.75 30.49 -25.59
N CYS A 1036 -33.02 30.26 -24.28
CA CYS A 1036 -33.86 31.06 -23.31
C CYS A 1036 -35.40 31.23 -23.59
N HIS A 1037 -36.31 31.97 -22.88
CA HIS A 1037 -36.36 32.74 -21.59
C HIS A 1037 -37.82 33.04 -21.03
N CYS A 1038 -38.07 32.96 -19.69
CA CYS A 1038 -39.13 33.68 -18.89
C CYS A 1038 -40.68 33.34 -18.99
N LEU A 1039 -41.40 32.68 -18.04
CA LEU A 1039 -41.85 33.16 -16.69
C LEU A 1039 -42.94 32.29 -15.94
N LEU A 1040 -42.94 32.31 -14.59
CA LEU A 1040 -44.08 32.34 -13.59
C LEU A 1040 -45.20 31.24 -13.51
N ALA A 1041 -45.52 30.73 -12.30
CA ALA A 1041 -46.61 31.29 -11.44
C ALA A 1041 -47.07 30.47 -10.17
N ARG A 1042 -46.73 30.99 -8.96
CA ARG A 1042 -47.51 31.05 -7.69
C ARG A 1042 -48.79 30.18 -7.47
N ALA A 1043 -48.83 29.43 -6.34
CA ALA A 1043 -50.06 29.32 -5.49
C ALA A 1043 -49.88 28.83 -4.01
N LYS A 1044 -49.82 29.79 -3.07
CA LYS A 1044 -50.27 29.80 -1.64
C LYS A 1044 -50.40 28.52 -0.77
N CYS A 1045 -49.85 28.61 0.45
CA CYS A 1045 -50.19 27.78 1.62
C CYS A 1045 -51.53 28.16 2.31
N HIS A 1046 -52.12 27.24 3.09
CA HIS A 1046 -52.36 27.40 4.55
C HIS A 1046 -53.16 26.23 5.17
N GLY A 1047 -52.95 25.95 6.46
CA GLY A 1047 -53.76 25.03 7.27
C GLY A 1047 -53.13 24.72 8.63
N SER A 1048 -53.85 24.99 9.74
CA SER A 1048 -53.41 24.68 11.12
C SER A 1048 -54.61 24.34 12.01
N HIS A 1049 -54.45 23.47 13.03
CA HIS A 1049 -54.98 23.70 14.39
C HIS A 1049 -54.84 22.53 15.41
N ARG A 1050 -54.43 22.92 16.65
CA ARG A 1050 -54.93 22.54 18.00
C ARG A 1050 -54.80 21.10 18.58
N HIS A 1051 -54.46 21.07 19.88
CA HIS A 1051 -54.68 19.99 20.87
C HIS A 1051 -56.12 20.01 21.46
N PRO A 1052 -56.51 18.96 22.22
CA PRO A 1052 -56.66 19.16 23.69
C PRO A 1052 -56.07 18.03 24.57
N ARG A 1053 -56.21 18.16 25.90
CA ARG A 1053 -55.74 17.24 26.98
C ARG A 1053 -56.84 16.30 27.51
N LEU A 1054 -56.47 15.25 28.27
CA LEU A 1054 -57.18 14.76 29.48
C LEU A 1054 -56.28 13.84 30.35
N GLN A 1055 -56.69 13.50 31.59
CA GLN A 1055 -55.96 12.62 32.55
C GLN A 1055 -56.91 11.56 33.24
N PRO A 1056 -56.69 11.00 34.46
CA PRO A 1056 -56.51 9.54 34.68
C PRO A 1056 -57.61 8.90 35.58
N PRO A 1057 -57.51 7.63 36.05
CA PRO A 1057 -56.97 7.39 37.42
C PRO A 1057 -56.42 5.98 37.82
N ARG A 1058 -55.33 5.98 38.62
CA ARG A 1058 -55.02 5.25 39.89
C ARG A 1058 -55.41 3.75 40.19
N ARG A 1059 -54.52 3.14 41.02
CA ARG A 1059 -54.60 1.93 41.91
C ARG A 1059 -54.07 0.61 41.31
N GLY A 1060 -53.34 -0.25 42.05
CA GLY A 1060 -52.87 -0.14 43.45
C GLY A 1060 -51.80 -1.18 43.90
N LEU A 1061 -51.17 -0.87 45.04
CA LEU A 1061 -50.15 -1.63 45.83
C LEU A 1061 -50.81 -2.67 46.80
N PRO A 1062 -50.13 -3.44 47.68
CA PRO A 1062 -48.72 -3.38 48.16
C PRO A 1062 -47.93 -4.72 48.13
N GLY A 1063 -46.67 -4.84 48.57
CA GLY A 1063 -45.72 -3.91 49.22
C GLY A 1063 -44.27 -4.47 49.13
N LEU A 1064 -43.30 -4.23 50.01
CA LEU A 1064 -43.17 -3.39 51.23
C LEU A 1064 -41.81 -2.60 51.11
N LEU A 1065 -40.94 -2.24 52.08
CA LEU A 1065 -40.81 -2.32 53.56
C LEU A 1065 -39.84 -1.18 54.04
N ASP A 1066 -39.11 -1.35 55.14
CA ASP A 1066 -38.29 -0.34 55.86
C ASP A 1066 -36.88 -0.12 55.24
N ALA A 1067 -36.20 1.06 55.21
CA ALA A 1067 -36.03 2.24 56.11
C ALA A 1067 -34.76 2.15 57.00
N PHE A 1068 -33.99 3.21 57.32
CA PHE A 1068 -34.29 4.66 57.45
C PHE A 1068 -33.13 5.59 56.95
N ASN A 1069 -33.42 6.84 56.54
CA ASN A 1069 -32.41 7.77 55.96
C ASN A 1069 -32.80 9.29 56.00
N PRO A 1070 -32.00 10.15 56.66
CA PRO A 1070 -31.74 11.57 56.31
C PRO A 1070 -30.22 11.82 56.06
N SER A 1071 -29.69 12.89 55.45
CA SER A 1071 -29.97 14.36 55.41
C SER A 1071 -29.12 14.97 54.24
N ALA A 1072 -28.87 16.27 53.94
CA ALA A 1072 -29.42 17.65 54.07
C ALA A 1072 -28.32 18.62 53.52
N SER A 1073 -28.45 19.92 53.18
CA SER A 1073 -29.53 20.88 52.78
C SER A 1073 -28.88 22.28 52.58
N SER A 1074 -29.32 23.28 51.77
CA SER A 1074 -30.24 23.40 50.62
C SER A 1074 -30.35 24.90 50.20
N SER A 1075 -30.77 25.24 48.96
CA SER A 1075 -31.09 26.61 48.45
C SER A 1075 -29.85 27.55 48.23
N SER A 1076 -29.93 28.77 47.66
CA SER A 1076 -31.06 29.66 47.27
C SER A 1076 -30.81 30.45 45.94
N THR A 1077 -31.23 31.73 45.82
CA THR A 1077 -31.40 32.47 44.54
C THR A 1077 -31.21 34.02 44.65
N PRO A 1078 -30.78 34.74 43.58
CA PRO A 1078 -30.48 36.20 43.54
C PRO A 1078 -31.58 37.10 42.89
N PRO A 1079 -31.45 38.45 42.86
CA PRO A 1079 -31.40 39.21 41.57
C PRO A 1079 -30.40 40.43 41.50
N PRO A 1080 -30.69 41.73 41.13
CA PRO A 1080 -29.89 42.43 40.08
C PRO A 1080 -29.41 43.92 40.42
N PRO A 1081 -29.42 45.01 39.59
CA PRO A 1081 -28.25 45.94 39.47
C PRO A 1081 -28.55 47.48 39.69
N PRO A 1082 -27.58 48.44 39.57
CA PRO A 1082 -27.30 49.15 38.28
C PRO A 1082 -25.92 49.87 38.06
N SER A 1083 -25.64 50.27 36.79
CA SER A 1083 -24.85 51.46 36.29
C SER A 1083 -23.34 51.68 36.64
N GLY A 1084 -22.49 52.15 35.67
CA GLY A 1084 -21.10 52.53 36.02
C GLY A 1084 -20.05 53.15 35.05
N VAL A 1085 -20.20 53.21 33.72
CA VAL A 1085 -19.39 54.04 32.75
C VAL A 1085 -17.82 53.99 32.78
N VAL A 1086 -17.21 53.43 31.72
CA VAL A 1086 -15.99 53.89 30.96
C VAL A 1086 -14.73 54.35 31.76
N GLN A 1087 -13.51 53.81 31.60
CA GLN A 1087 -12.81 53.51 30.34
C GLN A 1087 -11.64 52.50 30.48
N LYS A 1088 -11.59 51.48 29.62
CA LYS A 1088 -10.42 51.17 28.77
C LYS A 1088 -10.90 50.25 27.65
N ASP A 1089 -10.85 50.76 26.44
CA ASP A 1089 -11.66 50.21 25.36
C ASP A 1089 -10.96 49.00 24.73
N GLY A 1090 -11.71 47.91 24.54
CA GLY A 1090 -11.14 46.57 24.33
C GLY A 1090 -10.67 46.34 22.90
N SER A 1091 -9.41 46.65 22.61
CA SER A 1091 -8.81 46.26 21.34
C SER A 1091 -8.66 44.74 21.23
N GLY A 1092 -9.27 44.19 20.18
CA GLY A 1092 -9.17 42.78 19.82
C GLY A 1092 -8.03 42.59 18.82
N TRP A 1093 -7.34 41.46 18.90
CA TRP A 1093 -6.28 41.12 17.96
C TRP A 1093 -6.81 40.16 16.88
N ARG A 1094 -6.73 40.58 15.62
CA ARG A 1094 -6.85 39.66 14.49
C ARG A 1094 -5.54 38.92 14.31
N VAL A 1095 -5.63 37.67 13.87
CA VAL A 1095 -4.51 36.95 13.29
C VAL A 1095 -4.66 36.96 11.77
N GLY A 1096 -3.64 37.42 11.05
CA GLY A 1096 -3.63 37.53 9.60
C GLY A 1096 -2.28 37.15 8.99
N GLY A 1097 -2.27 36.92 7.68
CA GLY A 1097 -1.07 36.63 6.90
C GLY A 1097 -1.31 36.98 5.42
N PHE A 1098 -0.26 37.48 4.75
CA PHE A 1098 -0.30 37.93 3.36
C PHE A 1098 0.82 37.29 2.54
N TYR A 1099 0.64 37.17 1.23
CA TYR A 1099 1.59 36.54 0.29
C TYR A 1099 2.23 37.58 -0.64
N HIS A 1100 3.51 37.44 -0.97
CA HIS A 1100 4.06 37.90 -2.26
C HIS A 1100 5.27 37.08 -2.76
N ASP A 1101 5.47 37.05 -4.08
CA ASP A 1101 6.56 36.37 -4.80
C ASP A 1101 7.96 37.00 -4.62
N GLY A 1102 9.01 36.18 -4.75
CA GLY A 1102 10.41 36.62 -4.95
C GLY A 1102 11.45 35.49 -5.06
N ASP A 1103 12.11 35.38 -6.22
CA ASP A 1103 13.19 34.45 -6.60
C ASP A 1103 14.10 33.80 -5.52
N LYS A 1104 14.24 32.45 -5.55
CA LYS A 1104 15.50 31.79 -5.98
C LYS A 1104 15.48 30.23 -6.06
N TRP A 1105 15.67 29.75 -7.28
CA TRP A 1105 16.71 28.79 -7.72
C TRP A 1105 17.17 27.59 -6.84
N ASN A 1106 16.29 26.58 -6.73
CA ASN A 1106 16.55 25.16 -7.10
C ASN A 1106 17.37 24.16 -6.21
N PRO A 1107 17.27 22.82 -6.49
CA PRO A 1107 17.60 21.78 -5.49
C PRO A 1107 18.35 20.52 -6.01
N PRO A 1108 18.56 19.53 -5.13
CA PRO A 1108 18.48 18.12 -5.51
C PRO A 1108 17.73 17.29 -4.44
N GLY A 1109 16.51 16.79 -4.66
CA GLY A 1109 15.76 16.67 -5.90
C GLY A 1109 14.87 15.42 -5.82
N THR A 1110 14.65 14.74 -6.95
CA THR A 1110 14.60 13.26 -7.08
C THR A 1110 14.45 12.43 -5.78
N GLN A 1111 13.38 11.66 -5.52
CA GLN A 1111 12.40 10.99 -6.42
C GLN A 1111 11.11 10.58 -5.68
N GLY A 1112 10.06 10.21 -6.45
CA GLY A 1112 8.85 9.51 -5.95
C GLY A 1112 7.74 10.43 -5.41
N GLY A 1113 6.45 10.24 -5.69
CA GLY A 1113 5.80 9.37 -6.69
C GLY A 1113 5.16 8.10 -6.13
N LEU A 1114 3.91 7.84 -6.56
CA LEU A 1114 3.04 6.68 -6.26
C LEU A 1114 2.49 6.66 -4.81
N HIS A 1115 1.17 6.53 -4.64
CA HIS A 1115 0.45 5.29 -4.31
C HIS A 1115 1.09 4.55 -3.11
N ALA A 1116 0.52 4.60 -1.89
CA ALA A 1116 -0.82 4.18 -1.43
C ALA A 1116 -0.97 2.65 -1.34
N CYS A 1117 -1.45 2.20 -0.15
CA CYS A 1117 -1.70 0.82 0.27
C CYS A 1117 -0.43 -0.04 0.44
N SER A 1118 -0.22 -0.74 1.57
CA SER A 1118 -1.03 -0.77 2.81
C SER A 1118 -1.06 0.57 3.53
#